data_AF-W4G869-F1
#
_entry.id   AF-W4G869-F1
#
_cell.length_a   1.000
_cell.length_b   1.000
_cell.length_c   1.000
_cell.angle_alpha   90.00
_cell.angle_beta   90.00
_cell.angle_gamma   90.00
#
_symmetry.space_group_name_H-M   'P 1'
#
loop_
_entity.id
_entity.type
_entity.pdbx_description
1 polymer ?
#
loop_
_entity_poly.entity_id
_entity_poly.type
_entity_poly.pdbx_seq_one_letter_code
_entity_poly.pdbx_strand_id
1 'polypeptide(L)'
;MNHERLRGRALGALTLLQAVAVALDYDYEGYHSRSGVTAWVDVDTPLDARSKKSSRGETWDLVMSDEFEIDGRSFVAGKDHMWTALDIPDGVNAAIGLYNSSNVYTLNGKLINRVDEMQTNVTYFNQWLEVPAFESNTLHYSAGMMQSWNKFCMQGGLIEVAAKLPGAVNILPDDIHKSTTMNPNALGEFWKDGVKTKLTPRDRVKDGAYYPTWPGIWLLGNLGRALFSASTSRMWPWTYNECDADLSPHQAISACDPNPGYGLHPNQGRGAPEIDILEGGGAAISSSIQIAPGMPDNYRRMPIQKPDSKYCVYGKACDTPGANFPDIPTSAYAYRGHRNWYQGLKYAANNRCPTDPLEVQQYEPVKAVQMNPALLTTNVYNKMQVSAGRDANADLGLIDGKGPAHWGINYNGTCFPIANGYIGAFLCDPDSKNLKCEAPRKDGVANTNQMHPFEYQMDAISANWDIGHDAYTEFYVYQVEWVLGESGYVRWMLEDAPLFEIPSVTLTKPPQAGPGKPRNPIKLPIEEPLYIIFNIAVARAWGATPPNADIGPCRGNASKPVPGTYEFNKTQNICDSFPMYMEIEYIRVYQEKSSMFLGCDPPTHPTKKWIDGHIQWFTDAKNPMIRVDGGATCNSDDDCQSMSSSMPSGRCVKRRCSCVTGYGGPRCTKFLGSKSLDMSDGTYFGPTILYPAIVASATVALIVLTCVWRMRQRGSAAAIASSIPKSKVEGEVEAVAEIAVDTATGQSRRYYAPANTS
;
A
#
# COMPACT_ATOMS: atom_id res chain seq x y z
N MET A 1 -45.37 -41.48 -36.23
CA MET A 1 -45.71 -42.79 -35.62
C MET A 1 -45.18 -42.79 -34.20
N ASN A 2 -46.06 -43.09 -33.26
CA ASN A 2 -45.84 -43.12 -31.82
C ASN A 2 -45.03 -44.34 -31.37
N HIS A 3 -44.27 -44.16 -30.28
CA HIS A 3 -44.13 -45.02 -29.08
C HIS A 3 -42.99 -44.40 -28.25
N GLU A 4 -42.93 -44.38 -26.93
CA GLU A 4 -43.87 -44.40 -25.81
C GLU A 4 -42.98 -44.14 -24.57
N ARG A 5 -43.56 -43.61 -23.49
CA ARG A 5 -42.89 -43.33 -22.21
C ARG A 5 -42.55 -44.61 -21.45
N LEU A 6 -41.45 -44.61 -20.66
CA LEU A 6 -41.42 -44.79 -19.18
C LEU A 6 -40.09 -45.37 -18.64
N ARG A 7 -39.81 -44.99 -17.39
CA ARG A 7 -38.73 -45.37 -16.44
C ARG A 7 -37.54 -44.41 -16.47
N GLY A 8 -37.16 -43.70 -15.41
CA GLY A 8 -37.54 -43.78 -14.00
C GLY A 8 -36.29 -43.55 -13.15
N ARG A 9 -36.17 -42.36 -12.57
CA ARG A 9 -35.40 -41.96 -11.36
C ARG A 9 -34.08 -42.71 -11.05
N ALA A 10 -32.97 -42.00 -11.19
CA ALA A 10 -31.87 -42.06 -10.23
C ALA A 10 -31.37 -40.63 -10.00
N LEU A 11 -31.59 -40.12 -8.78
CA LEU A 11 -31.04 -38.88 -8.28
C LEU A 11 -29.50 -38.97 -8.32
N GLY A 12 -28.86 -38.12 -9.11
CA GLY A 12 -27.48 -37.71 -8.89
C GLY A 12 -27.52 -36.32 -8.28
N ALA A 13 -27.22 -36.22 -6.98
CA ALA A 13 -27.01 -34.94 -6.32
C ALA A 13 -25.78 -34.27 -6.97
N LEU A 14 -26.02 -33.31 -7.86
CA LEU A 14 -25.01 -32.30 -8.17
C LEU A 14 -24.89 -31.42 -6.93
N THR A 15 -23.92 -31.72 -6.09
CA THR A 15 -23.33 -30.70 -5.22
C THR A 15 -22.79 -29.60 -6.13
N LEU A 16 -23.52 -28.49 -6.24
CA LEU A 16 -22.93 -27.22 -6.64
C LEU A 16 -21.82 -26.92 -5.62
N LEU A 17 -20.58 -27.28 -5.96
CA LEU A 17 -19.45 -26.52 -5.45
C LEU A 17 -19.61 -25.14 -6.07
N GLN A 18 -20.21 -24.21 -5.30
CA GLN A 18 -19.91 -22.81 -5.49
C GLN A 18 -18.40 -22.69 -5.31
N ALA A 19 -17.67 -22.66 -6.43
CA ALA A 19 -16.32 -22.16 -6.45
C ALA A 19 -16.45 -20.70 -6.00
N VAL A 20 -16.23 -20.48 -4.71
CA VAL A 20 -15.98 -19.15 -4.17
C VAL A 20 -14.70 -18.73 -4.88
N ALA A 21 -14.81 -17.94 -5.94
CA ALA A 21 -13.67 -17.19 -6.43
C ALA A 21 -13.16 -16.41 -5.22
N VAL A 22 -11.90 -16.59 -4.85
CA VAL A 22 -11.19 -15.88 -3.78
C VAL A 22 -10.24 -14.90 -4.49
N ALA A 23 -9.98 -13.73 -3.92
CA ALA A 23 -8.86 -12.92 -4.38
C ALA A 23 -7.60 -13.80 -4.43
N LEU A 24 -6.99 -13.91 -5.60
CA LEU A 24 -5.84 -14.79 -5.80
C LEU A 24 -4.62 -14.13 -5.14
N ASP A 25 -4.06 -14.79 -4.14
CA ASP A 25 -2.79 -14.39 -3.53
C ASP A 25 -1.63 -14.95 -4.39
N TYR A 26 -0.95 -14.07 -5.11
CA TYR A 26 0.06 -14.46 -6.10
C TYR A 26 1.45 -14.72 -5.49
N ASP A 27 1.71 -14.22 -4.28
CA ASP A 27 2.93 -14.58 -3.53
C ASP A 27 2.72 -15.85 -2.69
N TYR A 28 1.49 -16.03 -2.23
CA TYR A 28 1.06 -17.13 -1.39
C TYR A 28 0.17 -18.13 -2.14
N GLU A 29 0.82 -18.95 -2.98
CA GLU A 29 0.26 -20.20 -3.54
C GLU A 29 0.04 -21.30 -2.45
N GLY A 30 -0.33 -20.91 -1.23
CA GLY A 30 -0.65 -21.81 -0.13
C GLY A 30 -2.08 -22.33 -0.25
N TYR A 31 -2.32 -23.51 0.30
CA TYR A 31 -3.68 -24.03 0.43
C TYR A 31 -4.43 -23.28 1.54
N HIS A 32 -5.76 -23.39 1.60
CA HIS A 32 -6.49 -22.85 2.75
C HIS A 32 -6.13 -23.61 4.04
N SER A 33 -6.29 -22.93 5.16
CA SER A 33 -6.26 -23.59 6.47
C SER A 33 -7.46 -24.53 6.60
N ARG A 34 -7.37 -25.54 7.47
CA ARG A 34 -8.49 -26.45 7.77
C ARG A 34 -9.67 -25.72 8.41
N SER A 35 -9.42 -24.64 9.15
CA SER A 35 -10.46 -23.80 9.73
C SER A 35 -11.14 -22.85 8.73
N GLY A 36 -10.53 -22.64 7.55
CA GLY A 36 -11.02 -21.71 6.53
C GLY A 36 -10.56 -20.26 6.74
N VAL A 37 -9.82 -19.95 7.80
CA VAL A 37 -9.20 -18.62 7.98
C VAL A 37 -8.09 -18.44 6.96
N THR A 38 -8.12 -17.33 6.22
CA THR A 38 -7.14 -17.02 5.16
C THR A 38 -5.79 -16.62 5.74
N ALA A 39 -4.74 -16.62 4.91
CA ALA A 39 -3.35 -16.49 5.34
C ALA A 39 -3.06 -15.22 6.16
N TRP A 40 -3.75 -14.11 5.87
CA TRP A 40 -3.46 -12.77 6.41
C TRP A 40 -4.56 -12.22 7.32
N VAL A 41 -5.62 -12.98 7.57
CA VAL A 41 -6.73 -12.55 8.46
C VAL A 41 -6.42 -12.99 9.87
N ASP A 42 -6.52 -12.06 10.81
CA ASP A 42 -6.44 -12.34 12.25
C ASP A 42 -7.63 -13.18 12.71
N VAL A 43 -7.39 -14.22 13.51
CA VAL A 43 -8.47 -15.04 14.10
C VAL A 43 -9.33 -14.26 15.08
N ASP A 44 -8.83 -13.16 15.63
CA ASP A 44 -9.54 -12.28 16.55
C ASP A 44 -10.46 -11.29 15.84
N THR A 45 -10.38 -11.16 14.51
CA THR A 45 -11.26 -10.25 13.77
C THR A 45 -12.74 -10.67 13.90
N PRO A 46 -13.61 -9.77 14.39
CA PRO A 46 -15.03 -10.02 14.57
C PRO A 46 -15.71 -10.49 13.27
N LEU A 47 -16.70 -11.38 13.39
CA LEU A 47 -17.38 -11.96 12.22
C LEU A 47 -18.13 -10.93 11.37
N ASP A 48 -18.71 -9.92 12.01
CA ASP A 48 -19.40 -8.80 11.37
C ASP A 48 -18.45 -7.83 10.67
N ALA A 49 -17.16 -7.83 11.03
CA ALA A 49 -16.10 -7.07 10.37
C ALA A 49 -15.44 -7.82 9.20
N ARG A 50 -15.93 -8.99 8.79
CA ARG A 50 -15.32 -9.77 7.69
C ARG A 50 -15.80 -9.40 6.29
N SER A 51 -16.67 -8.40 6.19
CA SER A 51 -17.13 -7.84 4.93
C SER A 51 -17.42 -6.36 5.08
N LYS A 52 -17.23 -5.58 4.02
CA LYS A 52 -17.51 -4.14 3.98
C LYS A 52 -18.30 -3.78 2.73
N LYS A 53 -19.14 -2.76 2.81
CA LYS A 53 -19.77 -2.15 1.64
C LYS A 53 -18.86 -1.06 1.08
N SER A 54 -18.49 -1.16 -0.19
CA SER A 54 -17.74 -0.11 -0.86
C SER A 54 -18.63 1.11 -1.14
N SER A 55 -18.02 2.24 -1.46
CA SER A 55 -18.76 3.45 -1.84
C SER A 55 -19.61 3.29 -3.12
N ARG A 56 -19.31 2.26 -3.93
CA ARG A 56 -20.12 1.85 -5.10
C ARG A 56 -21.28 0.91 -4.75
N GLY A 57 -21.40 0.47 -3.50
CA GLY A 57 -22.45 -0.42 -3.00
C GLY A 57 -22.15 -1.93 -3.11
N GLU A 58 -20.98 -2.28 -3.66
CA GLU A 58 -20.50 -3.67 -3.72
C GLU A 58 -20.15 -4.17 -2.32
N THR A 59 -20.26 -5.49 -2.10
CA THR A 59 -19.72 -6.10 -0.87
C THR A 59 -18.32 -6.62 -1.17
N TRP A 60 -17.34 -6.19 -0.39
CA TRP A 60 -15.96 -6.67 -0.45
C TRP A 60 -15.67 -7.51 0.79
N ASP A 61 -14.85 -8.55 0.61
CA ASP A 61 -14.51 -9.49 1.67
C ASP A 61 -13.18 -9.08 2.31
N LEU A 62 -13.06 -9.34 3.60
CA LEU A 62 -11.82 -9.14 4.35
C LEU A 62 -10.72 -10.09 3.83
N VAL A 63 -9.60 -9.51 3.40
CA VAL A 63 -8.44 -10.26 2.87
C VAL A 63 -7.24 -10.23 3.80
N MET A 64 -7.13 -9.22 4.66
CA MET A 64 -6.11 -9.09 5.68
C MET A 64 -6.62 -8.31 6.88
N SER A 65 -6.18 -8.71 8.06
CA SER A 65 -6.40 -7.95 9.30
C SER A 65 -5.31 -8.24 10.33
N ASP A 66 -5.11 -7.28 11.22
CA ASP A 66 -4.35 -7.46 12.45
C ASP A 66 -5.07 -6.67 13.55
N GLU A 67 -5.57 -7.37 14.57
CA GLU A 67 -6.28 -6.78 15.71
C GLU A 67 -5.35 -6.56 16.91
N PHE A 68 -4.08 -6.97 16.80
CA PHE A 68 -3.03 -6.74 17.80
C PHE A 68 -3.31 -7.27 19.22
N GLU A 69 -4.26 -8.19 19.37
CA GLU A 69 -4.72 -8.80 20.65
C GLU A 69 -3.65 -9.61 21.41
N ILE A 70 -2.56 -9.99 20.75
CA ILE A 70 -1.48 -10.78 21.36
C ILE A 70 -0.38 -9.84 21.85
N ASP A 71 -0.35 -9.60 23.16
CA ASP A 71 0.66 -8.78 23.82
C ASP A 71 2.10 -9.29 23.66
N GLY A 72 3.04 -8.36 23.65
CA GLY A 72 4.47 -8.64 23.65
C GLY A 72 5.04 -9.09 22.31
N ARG A 73 4.30 -8.94 21.19
CA ARG A 73 4.87 -9.11 19.85
C ARG A 73 6.00 -8.10 19.66
N SER A 74 7.10 -8.60 19.10
CA SER A 74 8.25 -7.81 18.64
C SER A 74 8.26 -7.80 17.13
N PHE A 75 8.54 -6.63 16.56
CA PHE A 75 8.58 -6.41 15.11
C PHE A 75 10.00 -6.30 14.56
N VAL A 76 11.02 -6.64 15.36
CA VAL A 76 12.39 -6.80 14.86
C VAL A 76 12.40 -7.75 13.65
N ALA A 77 13.27 -7.50 12.69
CA ALA A 77 13.40 -8.34 11.50
C ALA A 77 13.46 -9.84 11.85
N GLY A 78 12.61 -10.64 11.21
CA GLY A 78 12.50 -12.08 11.43
C GLY A 78 11.64 -12.51 12.63
N LYS A 79 10.97 -11.60 13.34
CA LYS A 79 10.11 -11.94 14.49
C LYS A 79 8.62 -12.01 14.19
N ASP A 80 8.13 -11.22 13.25
CA ASP A 80 6.72 -11.20 12.86
C ASP A 80 6.55 -11.55 11.38
N HIS A 81 5.44 -12.23 11.06
CA HIS A 81 5.16 -12.77 9.74
C HIS A 81 4.68 -11.71 8.74
N MET A 82 4.08 -10.64 9.25
CA MET A 82 3.47 -9.59 8.44
C MET A 82 4.30 -8.31 8.50
N TRP A 83 4.83 -7.99 9.67
CA TRP A 83 5.44 -6.68 9.92
C TRP A 83 6.95 -6.75 10.18
N THR A 84 7.65 -5.67 9.87
CA THR A 84 9.05 -5.43 10.25
C THR A 84 9.21 -3.98 10.67
N ALA A 85 9.70 -3.72 11.87
CA ALA A 85 10.13 -2.40 12.32
C ALA A 85 11.61 -2.16 11.96
N LEU A 86 11.94 -0.91 11.68
CA LEU A 86 13.28 -0.49 11.23
C LEU A 86 14.12 0.10 12.37
N ASP A 87 15.43 -0.09 12.25
CA ASP A 87 16.50 0.50 13.06
C ASP A 87 17.40 1.37 12.16
N ILE A 88 16.94 2.57 11.82
CA ILE A 88 17.57 3.46 10.82
C ILE A 88 17.29 4.94 11.11
N PRO A 89 18.22 5.87 10.83
CA PRO A 89 17.93 7.30 10.85
C PRO A 89 16.78 7.67 9.90
N ASP A 90 15.89 8.57 10.33
CA ASP A 90 14.98 9.21 9.40
C ASP A 90 15.78 10.18 8.53
N GLY A 91 15.99 9.80 7.26
CA GLY A 91 16.85 10.51 6.32
C GLY A 91 16.12 11.55 5.46
N VAL A 92 14.83 11.77 5.67
CA VAL A 92 13.99 12.64 4.83
C VAL A 92 13.51 13.87 5.59
N ASN A 93 13.08 14.91 4.86
CA ASN A 93 12.40 16.09 5.43
C ASN A 93 13.16 16.84 6.55
N ALA A 94 14.49 16.77 6.57
CA ALA A 94 15.32 17.27 7.67
C ALA A 94 14.87 16.70 9.03
N ALA A 95 14.62 15.39 9.08
CA ALA A 95 14.24 14.69 10.29
C ALA A 95 15.35 14.71 11.33
N ILE A 96 14.92 14.65 12.59
CA ILE A 96 15.78 14.73 13.78
C ILE A 96 15.56 13.53 14.71
N GLY A 97 14.97 12.45 14.18
CA GLY A 97 14.66 11.23 14.90
C GLY A 97 15.33 10.00 14.28
N LEU A 98 15.63 9.03 15.12
CA LEU A 98 16.01 7.67 14.74
C LEU A 98 14.77 6.79 14.80
N TYR A 99 14.53 5.98 13.77
CA TYR A 99 13.60 4.85 13.90
C TYR A 99 14.28 3.69 14.62
N ASN A 100 13.60 3.15 15.61
CA ASN A 100 14.06 2.09 16.49
C ASN A 100 12.95 1.04 16.63
N SER A 101 13.29 -0.22 16.38
CA SER A 101 12.33 -1.32 16.39
C SER A 101 11.73 -1.59 17.78
N SER A 102 12.43 -1.21 18.86
CA SER A 102 11.93 -1.33 20.24
C SER A 102 10.81 -0.34 20.60
N ASN A 103 10.63 0.70 19.79
CA ASN A 103 9.55 1.67 19.95
C ASN A 103 8.20 1.15 19.41
N VAL A 104 8.18 -0.02 18.76
CA VAL A 104 6.95 -0.65 18.24
C VAL A 104 6.75 -2.01 18.87
N TYR A 105 5.62 -2.19 19.55
CA TYR A 105 5.24 -3.44 20.21
C TYR A 105 3.74 -3.53 20.40
N THR A 106 3.24 -4.67 20.87
CA THR A 106 1.82 -4.84 21.24
C THR A 106 1.65 -4.87 22.73
N LEU A 107 0.65 -4.16 23.23
CA LEU A 107 0.32 -4.08 24.64
C LEU A 107 -1.16 -3.73 24.84
N ASN A 108 -1.85 -4.49 25.69
CA ASN A 108 -3.27 -4.33 26.01
C ASN A 108 -4.15 -4.35 24.76
N GLY A 109 -3.90 -5.30 23.86
CA GLY A 109 -4.70 -5.51 22.65
C GLY A 109 -4.57 -4.41 21.60
N LYS A 110 -3.41 -3.73 21.56
CA LYS A 110 -3.13 -2.64 20.62
C LYS A 110 -1.71 -2.71 20.13
N LEU A 111 -1.48 -2.21 18.93
CA LEU A 111 -0.16 -1.81 18.49
C LEU A 111 0.18 -0.45 19.10
N ILE A 112 1.31 -0.40 19.80
CA ILE A 112 1.88 0.80 20.39
C ILE A 112 3.07 1.21 19.53
N ASN A 113 3.00 2.41 18.94
CA ASN A 113 4.17 3.10 18.39
C ASN A 113 4.49 4.28 19.31
N ARG A 114 5.62 4.18 20.00
CA ARG A 114 6.08 5.12 21.01
C ARG A 114 7.09 6.09 20.40
N VAL A 115 7.04 7.35 20.78
CA VAL A 115 8.10 8.33 20.49
C VAL A 115 8.70 8.87 21.78
N ASP A 116 10.02 8.89 21.85
CA ASP A 116 10.82 9.31 23.00
C ASP A 116 11.71 10.50 22.66
N GLU A 117 11.96 11.35 23.66
CA GLU A 117 13.10 12.25 23.64
C GLU A 117 14.36 11.44 23.98
N MET A 118 15.10 11.02 22.96
CA MET A 118 16.30 10.22 23.11
C MET A 118 17.38 10.69 22.12
N GLN A 119 18.54 11.06 22.66
CA GLN A 119 19.67 11.47 21.83
C GLN A 119 20.43 10.27 21.28
N THR A 120 20.66 10.27 19.97
CA THR A 120 21.49 9.26 19.29
C THR A 120 22.46 9.95 18.35
N ASN A 121 23.74 9.64 18.49
CA ASN A 121 24.75 10.06 17.52
C ASN A 121 24.76 9.10 16.34
N VAL A 122 24.60 9.63 15.14
CA VAL A 122 24.61 8.87 13.90
C VAL A 122 25.73 9.38 13.00
N THR A 123 26.40 8.45 12.33
CA THR A 123 27.40 8.75 11.31
C THR A 123 26.91 8.15 10.01
N TYR A 124 26.83 8.95 8.96
CA TYR A 124 26.36 8.53 7.65
C TYR A 124 27.19 9.19 6.54
N PHE A 125 27.21 8.59 5.37
CA PHE A 125 27.85 9.16 4.19
C PHE A 125 26.89 10.13 3.51
N ASN A 126 27.24 11.41 3.45
CA ASN A 126 26.43 12.41 2.77
C ASN A 126 26.95 12.62 1.35
N GLN A 127 26.25 12.03 0.39
CA GLN A 127 26.53 12.15 -1.04
C GLN A 127 26.10 13.49 -1.66
N TRP A 128 25.33 14.31 -0.94
CA TRP A 128 24.81 15.61 -1.40
C TRP A 128 25.75 16.79 -1.13
N LEU A 129 26.88 16.54 -0.48
CA LEU A 129 27.91 17.55 -0.28
C LEU A 129 28.64 17.88 -1.59
N GLU A 130 29.24 19.08 -1.65
CA GLU A 130 30.16 19.44 -2.74
C GLU A 130 31.29 18.41 -2.86
N VAL A 131 31.81 17.97 -1.72
CA VAL A 131 32.73 16.84 -1.61
C VAL A 131 32.08 15.79 -0.71
N PRO A 132 31.58 14.68 -1.28
CA PRO A 132 30.97 13.61 -0.50
C PRO A 132 31.86 13.12 0.64
N ALA A 133 31.30 13.04 1.84
CA ALA A 133 32.05 12.70 3.04
C ALA A 133 31.14 12.06 4.10
N PHE A 134 31.75 11.40 5.09
CA PHE A 134 31.04 11.00 6.29
C PHE A 134 30.78 12.21 7.19
N GLU A 135 29.53 12.38 7.61
CA GLU A 135 29.12 13.37 8.59
C GLU A 135 28.60 12.68 9.85
N SER A 136 28.76 13.34 11.00
CA SER A 136 28.17 12.89 12.26
C SER A 136 27.20 13.93 12.77
N ASN A 137 25.99 13.49 13.10
CA ASN A 137 24.92 14.34 13.60
C ASN A 137 24.27 13.70 14.83
N THR A 138 23.74 14.53 15.72
CA THR A 138 22.95 14.07 16.88
C THR A 138 21.47 14.18 16.53
N LEU A 139 20.79 13.04 16.48
CA LEU A 139 19.33 12.96 16.45
C LEU A 139 18.83 13.05 17.89
N HIS A 140 17.65 13.64 18.10
CA HIS A 140 17.13 13.99 19.43
C HIS A 140 15.91 13.18 19.84
N TYR A 141 15.37 12.37 18.94
CA TYR A 141 14.18 11.55 19.17
C TYR A 141 14.40 10.11 18.73
N SER A 142 13.70 9.18 19.38
CA SER A 142 13.58 7.78 18.96
C SER A 142 12.10 7.47 18.75
N ALA A 143 11.73 6.91 17.60
CA ALA A 143 10.35 6.57 17.26
C ALA A 143 10.29 5.23 16.51
N GLY A 144 9.11 4.70 16.24
CA GLY A 144 8.94 3.51 15.42
C GLY A 144 8.59 3.81 13.97
N MET A 145 9.20 3.08 13.03
CA MET A 145 8.67 2.88 11.67
C MET A 145 8.52 1.37 11.42
N MET A 146 7.30 0.93 11.16
CA MET A 146 6.94 -0.46 10.90
C MET A 146 6.35 -0.60 9.50
N GLN A 147 6.75 -1.63 8.75
CA GLN A 147 6.35 -1.85 7.37
C GLN A 147 5.97 -3.31 7.09
N SER A 148 5.05 -3.53 6.15
CA SER A 148 4.76 -4.85 5.57
C SER A 148 5.57 -5.16 4.31
N TRP A 149 6.59 -4.35 3.99
CA TRP A 149 7.36 -4.42 2.75
C TRP A 149 7.80 -5.84 2.39
N ASN A 150 7.46 -6.25 1.16
CA ASN A 150 7.76 -7.56 0.58
C ASN A 150 7.30 -8.78 1.44
N LYS A 151 6.37 -8.55 2.37
CA LYS A 151 5.67 -9.58 3.16
C LYS A 151 4.19 -9.59 2.80
N PHE A 152 3.54 -8.44 2.88
CA PHE A 152 2.15 -8.23 2.49
C PHE A 152 2.04 -6.96 1.66
N CYS A 153 1.44 -7.10 0.48
CA CYS A 153 1.11 -5.99 -0.42
C CYS A 153 -0.28 -6.21 -1.03
N MET A 154 -0.84 -5.16 -1.61
CA MET A 154 -2.17 -5.17 -2.22
C MET A 154 -2.25 -4.24 -3.44
N GLN A 155 -3.11 -4.58 -4.41
CA GLN A 155 -3.52 -3.71 -5.52
C GLN A 155 -5.01 -3.42 -5.42
N GLY A 156 -5.39 -2.16 -5.17
CA GLY A 156 -6.78 -1.76 -4.92
C GLY A 156 -7.34 -2.32 -3.61
N GLY A 157 -8.52 -1.84 -3.21
CA GLY A 157 -9.25 -2.29 -2.04
C GLY A 157 -9.62 -1.16 -1.10
N LEU A 158 -10.22 -1.51 0.03
CA LEU A 158 -10.52 -0.60 1.13
C LEU A 158 -9.62 -0.98 2.30
N ILE A 159 -8.82 -0.04 2.76
CA ILE A 159 -8.08 -0.14 4.00
C ILE A 159 -8.76 0.73 5.04
N GLU A 160 -8.99 0.17 6.23
CA GLU A 160 -9.46 0.91 7.39
C GLU A 160 -8.54 0.66 8.58
N VAL A 161 -8.19 1.72 9.30
CA VAL A 161 -7.31 1.66 10.46
C VAL A 161 -7.93 2.45 11.60
N ALA A 162 -8.16 1.79 12.73
CA ALA A 162 -8.56 2.45 13.97
C ALA A 162 -7.31 2.93 14.71
N ALA A 163 -7.05 4.24 14.68
CA ALA A 163 -5.84 4.82 15.26
C ALA A 163 -6.14 6.04 16.15
N LYS A 164 -5.31 6.22 17.17
CA LYS A 164 -5.25 7.39 18.05
C LYS A 164 -3.87 8.02 17.96
N LEU A 165 -3.84 9.34 17.78
CA LEU A 165 -2.61 10.06 17.45
C LEU A 165 -1.80 10.47 18.71
N PRO A 166 -0.46 10.60 18.59
CA PRO A 166 0.42 11.04 19.68
C PRO A 166 0.31 12.54 19.96
N GLY A 167 0.19 12.90 21.25
CA GLY A 167 0.17 14.31 21.69
C GLY A 167 0.31 14.48 23.19
N ALA A 168 0.59 15.72 23.62
CA ALA A 168 0.66 16.13 25.02
C ALA A 168 -0.76 16.28 25.62
N VAL A 169 -1.38 15.14 25.92
CA VAL A 169 -2.79 15.05 26.35
C VAL A 169 -2.97 14.68 27.82
N ASN A 170 -1.89 14.40 28.55
CA ASN A 170 -1.97 13.88 29.91
C ASN A 170 -2.38 14.96 30.93
N ILE A 171 -3.64 14.91 31.40
CA ILE A 171 -4.19 15.88 32.34
C ILE A 171 -3.91 15.55 33.82
N LEU A 172 -3.48 14.33 34.14
CA LEU A 172 -3.21 13.87 35.50
C LEU A 172 -1.83 13.23 35.59
N PRO A 173 -1.00 13.53 36.59
CA PRO A 173 0.28 12.85 36.74
C PRO A 173 0.12 11.33 36.87
N ASP A 174 1.01 10.58 36.23
CA ASP A 174 1.07 9.12 36.27
C ASP A 174 2.51 8.62 36.53
N ASP A 175 2.73 7.31 36.41
CA ASP A 175 4.04 6.71 36.68
C ASP A 175 5.12 7.16 35.69
N ILE A 176 4.73 7.53 34.47
CA ILE A 176 5.57 7.95 33.34
C ILE A 176 5.62 9.49 33.27
N HIS A 177 4.48 10.16 33.29
CA HIS A 177 4.34 11.61 33.14
C HIS A 177 4.08 12.28 34.49
N LYS A 178 5.11 12.91 35.07
CA LYS A 178 5.00 13.54 36.41
C LYS A 178 4.32 14.90 36.41
N SER A 179 4.16 15.52 35.24
CA SER A 179 3.57 16.85 35.06
C SER A 179 2.23 16.74 34.33
N THR A 180 1.27 17.60 34.71
CA THR A 180 0.03 17.79 33.94
C THR A 180 0.30 18.68 32.73
N THR A 181 -0.27 18.33 31.58
CA THR A 181 -0.20 19.13 30.35
C THR A 181 -0.88 20.51 30.51
N MET A 182 -0.30 21.53 29.88
CA MET A 182 -0.85 22.87 29.72
C MET A 182 -1.65 23.02 28.41
N ASN A 183 -1.84 21.93 27.68
CA ASN A 183 -2.59 21.91 26.42
C ASN A 183 -4.03 22.40 26.63
N PRO A 184 -4.44 23.53 26.02
CA PRO A 184 -5.76 24.12 26.25
C PRO A 184 -6.90 23.18 25.82
N ASN A 185 -6.70 22.41 24.75
CA ASN A 185 -7.68 21.44 24.29
C ASN A 185 -7.85 20.28 25.29
N ALA A 186 -6.75 19.79 25.88
CA ALA A 186 -6.80 18.75 26.90
C ALA A 186 -7.43 19.25 28.22
N LEU A 187 -7.14 20.49 28.61
CA LEU A 187 -7.74 21.14 29.77
C LEU A 187 -9.21 21.54 29.55
N GLY A 188 -9.70 21.51 28.31
CA GLY A 188 -11.07 21.90 27.96
C GLY A 188 -11.33 23.40 28.01
N GLU A 189 -10.30 24.23 28.00
CA GLU A 189 -10.40 25.68 28.21
C GLU A 189 -9.33 26.44 27.42
N PHE A 190 -9.73 27.51 26.73
CA PHE A 190 -8.84 28.38 25.96
C PHE A 190 -8.98 29.83 26.38
N TRP A 191 -7.84 30.48 26.62
CA TRP A 191 -7.77 31.89 27.01
C TRP A 191 -7.20 32.71 25.86
N LYS A 192 -7.97 33.70 25.41
CA LYS A 192 -7.51 34.66 24.39
C LYS A 192 -8.04 36.05 24.73
N ASP A 193 -7.16 37.04 24.75
CA ASP A 193 -7.50 38.45 25.01
C ASP A 193 -8.33 38.65 26.30
N GLY A 194 -8.00 37.90 27.36
CA GLY A 194 -8.70 37.92 28.65
C GLY A 194 -10.05 37.18 28.67
N VAL A 195 -10.49 36.63 27.54
CA VAL A 195 -11.73 35.87 27.42
C VAL A 195 -11.44 34.38 27.52
N LYS A 196 -12.12 33.72 28.46
CA LYS A 196 -12.10 32.28 28.64
C LYS A 196 -13.20 31.63 27.82
N THR A 197 -12.84 30.72 26.92
CA THR A 197 -13.78 29.92 26.13
C THR A 197 -13.67 28.46 26.54
N LYS A 198 -14.80 27.79 26.78
CA LYS A 198 -14.84 26.36 27.04
C LYS A 198 -14.64 25.59 25.73
N LEU A 199 -13.82 24.55 25.76
CA LEU A 199 -13.60 23.63 24.65
C LEU A 199 -14.23 22.27 24.96
N THR A 200 -14.69 21.63 23.90
CA THR A 200 -15.11 20.23 23.83
C THR A 200 -14.01 19.42 23.13
N PRO A 201 -13.98 18.09 23.27
CA PRO A 201 -13.00 17.25 22.56
C PRO A 201 -13.01 17.42 21.03
N ARG A 202 -14.17 17.74 20.44
CA ARG A 202 -14.32 17.93 18.99
C ARG A 202 -13.86 19.31 18.51
N ASP A 203 -13.64 20.26 19.41
CA ASP A 203 -13.14 21.57 19.02
C ASP A 203 -11.77 21.47 18.38
N ARG A 204 -11.59 22.20 17.28
CA ARG A 204 -10.32 22.31 16.56
C ARG A 204 -9.16 22.59 17.52
N VAL A 205 -8.01 22.00 17.25
CA VAL A 205 -6.76 22.26 17.96
C VAL A 205 -6.45 23.75 17.97
N LYS A 206 -6.25 24.32 19.17
CA LYS A 206 -5.97 25.75 19.38
C LYS A 206 -4.48 26.07 19.37
N ASP A 207 -3.66 25.10 19.74
CA ASP A 207 -2.22 25.27 19.85
C ASP A 207 -1.51 23.99 19.39
N GLY A 208 -1.07 23.98 18.13
CA GLY A 208 -0.44 22.82 17.50
C GLY A 208 0.87 22.38 18.17
N ALA A 209 1.49 23.23 18.99
CA ALA A 209 2.76 22.90 19.63
C ALA A 209 2.67 21.71 20.61
N TYR A 210 1.48 21.48 21.19
CA TYR A 210 1.23 20.33 22.06
C TYR A 210 1.08 19.00 21.32
N TYR A 211 1.19 19.02 19.99
CA TYR A 211 1.10 17.84 19.13
C TYR A 211 2.29 17.84 18.15
N PRO A 212 3.52 17.75 18.67
CA PRO A 212 4.71 18.16 17.93
C PRO A 212 5.24 17.11 16.94
N THR A 213 4.55 16.00 16.78
CA THR A 213 5.00 14.87 15.95
C THR A 213 4.16 14.75 14.69
N TRP A 214 4.68 14.02 13.72
CA TRP A 214 4.07 13.80 12.42
C TRP A 214 3.79 12.32 12.25
N PRO A 215 2.67 11.80 12.79
CA PRO A 215 2.28 10.41 12.61
C PRO A 215 1.87 10.16 11.15
N GLY A 216 2.22 8.97 10.66
CA GLY A 216 1.94 8.54 9.30
C GLY A 216 1.38 7.12 9.27
N ILE A 217 0.33 6.93 8.48
CA ILE A 217 -0.15 5.64 7.99
C ILE A 217 -0.28 5.77 6.48
N TRP A 218 0.55 5.05 5.75
CA TRP A 218 0.68 5.26 4.31
C TRP A 218 1.12 4.01 3.59
N LEU A 219 1.02 4.06 2.28
CA LEU A 219 1.24 2.96 1.37
C LEU A 219 2.32 3.36 0.37
N LEU A 220 3.26 2.46 0.07
CA LEU A 220 4.30 2.67 -0.94
C LEU A 220 4.38 1.50 -1.90
N GLY A 221 4.62 1.77 -3.19
CA GLY A 221 4.81 0.73 -4.20
C GLY A 221 6.03 -0.16 -3.89
N ASN A 222 5.88 -1.48 -3.99
CA ASN A 222 6.83 -2.47 -3.50
C ASN A 222 8.23 -2.42 -4.18
N LEU A 223 8.34 -1.80 -5.36
CA LEU A 223 9.62 -1.59 -6.05
C LEU A 223 10.55 -0.58 -5.36
N GLY A 224 10.05 0.19 -4.39
CA GLY A 224 10.83 1.00 -3.46
C GLY A 224 10.63 0.52 -2.03
N ARG A 225 11.63 0.70 -1.16
CA ARG A 225 11.50 0.54 0.29
C ARG A 225 11.80 1.86 0.97
N ALA A 226 10.86 2.36 1.74
CA ALA A 226 10.96 3.60 2.50
C ALA A 226 12.27 3.66 3.29
N LEU A 227 12.94 4.82 3.25
CA LEU A 227 14.26 5.12 3.82
C LEU A 227 15.47 4.41 3.18
N PHE A 228 15.25 3.57 2.16
CA PHE A 228 16.33 2.98 1.36
C PHE A 228 16.46 3.72 0.03
N SER A 229 17.20 4.84 0.04
CA SER A 229 17.31 5.76 -1.10
C SER A 229 17.76 5.11 -2.41
N ALA A 230 18.57 4.04 -2.35
CA ALA A 230 18.98 3.30 -3.54
C ALA A 230 17.80 2.62 -4.25
N SER A 231 16.79 2.17 -3.49
CA SER A 231 15.58 1.56 -4.05
C SER A 231 14.54 2.57 -4.51
N THR A 232 14.52 3.78 -3.94
CA THR A 232 13.52 4.82 -4.25
C THR A 232 13.99 5.80 -5.32
N SER A 233 15.30 5.98 -5.51
CA SER A 233 15.86 6.88 -6.53
C SER A 233 15.35 6.49 -7.92
N ARG A 234 14.79 7.46 -8.65
CA ARG A 234 14.17 7.28 -9.98
C ARG A 234 13.01 6.27 -10.02
N MET A 235 12.54 5.79 -8.86
CA MET A 235 11.45 4.83 -8.73
C MET A 235 10.23 5.47 -8.07
N TRP A 236 10.45 6.15 -6.94
CA TRP A 236 9.43 6.94 -6.27
C TRP A 236 9.33 8.33 -6.90
N PRO A 237 8.13 8.90 -7.10
CA PRO A 237 6.81 8.27 -7.02
C PRO A 237 6.23 7.99 -8.43
N TRP A 238 6.99 7.34 -9.32
CA TRP A 238 6.60 7.22 -10.73
C TRP A 238 5.29 6.43 -10.93
N THR A 239 4.40 7.00 -11.77
CA THR A 239 3.13 6.43 -12.26
C THR A 239 2.99 6.69 -13.76
N TYR A 240 4.00 6.31 -14.53
CA TYR A 240 4.11 6.65 -15.95
C TYR A 240 4.42 5.43 -16.80
N ASN A 241 3.69 5.27 -17.90
CA ASN A 241 3.78 4.13 -18.79
C ASN A 241 3.66 4.54 -20.27
N GLU A 242 4.43 5.57 -20.64
CA GLU A 242 4.59 5.94 -22.04
C GLU A 242 6.06 6.02 -22.38
N CYS A 243 6.44 5.61 -23.59
CA CYS A 243 7.79 5.83 -24.06
C CYS A 243 7.95 7.28 -24.48
N ASP A 244 8.49 8.09 -23.57
CA ASP A 244 8.85 9.49 -23.79
C ASP A 244 10.37 9.63 -23.60
N ALA A 245 11.07 10.03 -24.66
CA ALA A 245 12.53 10.09 -24.66
C ALA A 245 13.07 11.11 -23.64
N ASP A 246 12.32 12.17 -23.34
CA ASP A 246 12.75 13.22 -22.40
C ASP A 246 12.57 12.77 -20.94
N LEU A 247 11.61 11.90 -20.66
CA LEU A 247 11.32 11.39 -19.31
C LEU A 247 12.02 10.05 -19.01
N SER A 248 12.30 9.26 -20.05
CA SER A 248 12.92 7.93 -19.90
C SER A 248 14.23 7.91 -19.09
N PRO A 249 15.13 8.92 -19.15
CA PRO A 249 16.36 8.91 -18.35
C PRO A 249 16.10 9.11 -16.85
N HIS A 250 14.92 9.59 -16.48
CA HIS A 250 14.57 9.96 -15.10
C HIS A 250 13.76 8.88 -14.37
N GLN A 251 13.10 7.98 -15.12
CA GLN A 251 12.43 6.80 -14.58
C GLN A 251 13.38 5.60 -14.61
N ALA A 252 13.43 4.80 -13.54
CA ALA A 252 14.32 3.63 -13.46
C ALA A 252 13.88 2.50 -14.40
N ILE A 253 12.58 2.24 -14.45
CA ILE A 253 11.95 1.23 -15.31
C ILE A 253 11.01 1.97 -16.25
N SER A 254 11.47 2.23 -17.47
CA SER A 254 10.75 3.05 -18.46
C SER A 254 10.07 2.19 -19.52
N ALA A 255 8.90 2.64 -19.99
CA ALA A 255 8.19 2.02 -21.12
C ALA A 255 8.96 2.09 -22.45
N CYS A 256 10.07 2.84 -22.54
CA CYS A 256 10.95 2.80 -23.70
C CYS A 256 11.84 1.54 -23.77
N ASP A 257 11.93 0.75 -22.71
CA ASP A 257 12.78 -0.44 -22.68
C ASP A 257 12.01 -1.70 -23.15
N PRO A 258 12.33 -2.28 -24.31
CA PRO A 258 11.72 -3.52 -24.76
C PRO A 258 12.26 -4.78 -24.06
N ASN A 259 13.32 -4.66 -23.25
CA ASN A 259 13.93 -5.76 -22.53
C ASN A 259 14.46 -5.34 -21.14
N PRO A 260 13.57 -4.97 -20.20
CA PRO A 260 13.96 -4.50 -18.86
C PRO A 260 14.61 -5.57 -17.98
N GLY A 261 14.58 -6.84 -18.41
CA GLY A 261 15.10 -7.97 -17.64
C GLY A 261 14.31 -8.24 -16.36
N TYR A 262 14.86 -9.08 -15.48
CA TYR A 262 14.33 -9.35 -14.14
C TYR A 262 12.81 -9.65 -14.06
N GLY A 263 12.26 -10.32 -15.08
CA GLY A 263 10.84 -10.69 -15.13
C GLY A 263 9.86 -9.53 -15.35
N LEU A 264 10.34 -8.30 -15.50
CA LEU A 264 9.52 -7.15 -15.83
C LEU A 264 8.98 -7.28 -17.27
N HIS A 265 7.81 -6.68 -17.51
CA HIS A 265 7.21 -6.71 -18.84
C HIS A 265 7.91 -5.74 -19.80
N PRO A 266 8.14 -6.14 -21.08
CA PRO A 266 8.59 -5.24 -22.13
C PRO A 266 7.68 -4.01 -22.28
N ASN A 267 8.28 -2.83 -22.45
CA ASN A 267 7.58 -1.57 -22.70
C ASN A 267 6.54 -1.20 -21.64
N GLN A 268 6.77 -1.58 -20.38
CA GLN A 268 5.95 -1.18 -19.25
C GLN A 268 6.77 -0.28 -18.32
N GLY A 269 6.37 0.98 -18.19
CA GLY A 269 6.91 1.89 -17.19
C GLY A 269 6.39 1.54 -15.79
N ARG A 270 7.28 1.56 -14.80
CA ARG A 270 7.01 1.13 -13.42
C ARG A 270 7.55 2.14 -12.42
N GLY A 271 7.10 2.04 -11.17
CA GLY A 271 7.54 2.94 -10.10
C GLY A 271 7.14 2.50 -8.70
N ALA A 272 7.29 3.42 -7.75
CA ALA A 272 6.87 3.25 -6.36
C ALA A 272 5.98 4.43 -5.92
N PRO A 273 4.72 4.50 -6.38
CA PRO A 273 3.78 5.55 -5.97
C PRO A 273 3.43 5.46 -4.49
N GLU A 274 2.90 6.56 -3.97
CA GLU A 274 2.57 6.71 -2.55
C GLU A 274 1.10 7.10 -2.35
N ILE A 275 0.46 6.52 -1.35
CA ILE A 275 -0.87 6.91 -0.86
C ILE A 275 -0.83 7.08 0.66
N ASP A 276 -1.08 8.29 1.13
CA ASP A 276 -1.15 8.60 2.56
C ASP A 276 -2.57 8.38 3.07
N ILE A 277 -2.82 7.34 3.86
CA ILE A 277 -4.12 7.11 4.51
C ILE A 277 -4.36 8.22 5.53
N LEU A 278 -3.34 8.49 6.33
CA LEU A 278 -3.19 9.71 7.10
C LEU A 278 -1.72 10.08 7.14
N GLU A 279 -1.41 11.33 6.87
CA GLU A 279 -0.09 11.87 7.11
C GLU A 279 -0.25 13.27 7.71
N GLY A 280 0.18 13.47 8.95
CA GLY A 280 0.06 14.78 9.59
C GLY A 280 -0.31 14.69 11.06
N GLY A 281 -0.14 15.82 11.73
CA GLY A 281 -0.41 16.00 13.15
C GLY A 281 -0.65 17.48 13.44
N GLY A 282 -0.64 17.87 14.71
CA GLY A 282 -1.04 19.23 15.04
C GLY A 282 -2.54 19.42 14.83
N ALA A 283 -2.89 20.38 13.97
CA ALA A 283 -4.27 20.79 13.76
C ALA A 283 -4.95 20.13 12.55
N ALA A 284 -4.21 19.43 11.70
CA ALA A 284 -4.75 18.90 10.45
C ALA A 284 -4.04 17.61 10.00
N ILE A 285 -4.76 16.80 9.25
CA ILE A 285 -4.26 15.61 8.56
C ILE A 285 -4.22 15.89 7.06
N SER A 286 -3.13 15.47 6.40
CA SER A 286 -3.01 15.44 4.95
C SER A 286 -3.51 14.09 4.43
N SER A 287 -4.36 14.15 3.40
CA SER A 287 -4.80 13.02 2.59
C SER A 287 -4.25 13.23 1.19
N SER A 288 -3.43 12.30 0.70
CA SER A 288 -2.42 12.62 -0.30
C SER A 288 -2.05 11.41 -1.16
N ILE A 289 -1.85 11.64 -2.46
CA ILE A 289 -1.01 10.77 -3.28
C ILE A 289 0.21 11.53 -3.76
N GLN A 290 1.34 10.83 -3.88
CA GLN A 290 2.53 11.35 -4.56
C GLN A 290 2.72 10.62 -5.88
N ILE A 291 2.96 11.39 -6.95
CA ILE A 291 3.05 10.87 -8.32
C ILE A 291 4.09 11.61 -9.17
N ALA A 292 4.74 10.89 -10.08
CA ALA A 292 5.63 11.43 -11.10
C ALA A 292 5.33 10.82 -12.49
N PRO A 293 5.60 11.56 -13.58
CA PRO A 293 6.14 12.92 -13.62
C PRO A 293 5.09 13.95 -13.18
N GLY A 294 5.49 14.98 -12.45
CA GLY A 294 4.60 16.05 -12.02
C GLY A 294 4.21 17.00 -13.16
N MET A 295 3.26 17.89 -12.90
CA MET A 295 2.85 18.91 -13.88
C MET A 295 4.02 19.83 -14.23
N PRO A 296 4.23 20.14 -15.53
CA PRO A 296 5.17 21.19 -15.94
C PRO A 296 4.75 22.58 -15.44
N ASP A 297 5.69 23.52 -15.39
CA ASP A 297 5.47 24.87 -14.82
C ASP A 297 4.29 25.62 -15.45
N ASN A 298 4.06 25.43 -16.75
CA ASN A 298 2.99 26.12 -17.45
C ASN A 298 1.59 25.64 -17.04
N TYR A 299 1.46 24.55 -16.29
CA TYR A 299 0.21 24.04 -15.73
C TYR A 299 0.09 24.27 -14.22
N ARG A 300 1.15 24.76 -13.57
CA ARG A 300 1.19 24.99 -12.12
C ARG A 300 0.69 26.39 -11.76
N ARG A 301 0.44 26.61 -10.47
CA ARG A 301 0.09 27.93 -9.93
C ARG A 301 1.20 28.96 -10.21
N MET A 302 0.90 30.26 -10.06
CA MET A 302 1.93 31.29 -10.22
C MET A 302 2.95 31.21 -9.06
N PRO A 303 4.24 31.40 -9.33
CA PRO A 303 5.24 31.56 -8.27
C PRO A 303 4.89 32.76 -7.39
N ILE A 304 5.08 32.60 -6.08
CA ILE A 304 5.00 33.71 -5.13
C ILE A 304 6.03 34.79 -5.48
N GLN A 305 5.67 36.06 -5.27
CA GLN A 305 6.58 37.19 -5.40
C GLN A 305 6.70 37.90 -4.06
N LYS A 306 7.89 38.46 -3.76
CA LYS A 306 8.08 39.25 -2.54
C LYS A 306 7.09 40.45 -2.52
N PRO A 307 6.52 40.82 -1.36
CA PRO A 307 6.91 40.42 0.00
C PRO A 307 6.24 39.14 0.54
N ASP A 308 5.50 38.37 -0.28
CA ASP A 308 4.84 37.16 0.19
C ASP A 308 5.83 36.18 0.83
N SER A 309 5.45 35.67 2.00
CA SER A 309 6.13 34.54 2.62
C SER A 309 5.76 33.25 1.90
N LYS A 310 6.71 32.31 1.77
CA LYS A 310 6.44 30.98 1.20
C LYS A 310 5.31 30.22 1.91
N TYR A 311 4.98 30.60 3.15
CA TYR A 311 3.93 29.95 3.93
C TYR A 311 2.51 30.48 3.63
N CYS A 312 2.36 31.62 2.94
CA CYS A 312 1.04 32.19 2.62
C CYS A 312 0.19 31.23 1.77
N VAL A 313 0.83 30.37 0.97
CA VAL A 313 0.17 29.41 0.07
C VAL A 313 -0.59 28.31 0.80
N TYR A 314 -0.19 27.98 2.03
CA TYR A 314 -0.88 26.98 2.86
C TYR A 314 -2.16 27.58 3.44
N GLY A 315 -2.11 28.84 3.87
CA GLY A 315 -3.29 29.58 4.32
C GLY A 315 -4.18 30.10 3.19
N LYS A 316 -3.69 30.06 1.93
CA LYS A 316 -4.33 30.66 0.74
C LYS A 316 -4.53 32.18 0.89
N ALA A 317 -3.52 32.84 1.45
CA ALA A 317 -3.55 34.25 1.82
C ALA A 317 -2.38 35.06 1.24
N CYS A 318 -1.78 34.60 0.13
CA CYS A 318 -0.77 35.35 -0.61
C CYS A 318 -1.39 36.56 -1.32
N ASP A 319 -0.66 37.66 -1.36
CA ASP A 319 -1.06 38.85 -2.11
C ASP A 319 -0.80 38.69 -3.61
N THR A 320 0.17 37.86 -4.00
CA THR A 320 0.52 37.57 -5.40
C THR A 320 -0.67 36.91 -6.13
N PRO A 321 -1.23 37.52 -7.19
CA PRO A 321 -2.32 36.92 -7.97
C PRO A 321 -1.93 35.59 -8.60
N GLY A 322 -2.75 34.55 -8.40
CA GLY A 322 -2.46 33.19 -8.89
C GLY A 322 -1.52 32.38 -8.00
N ALA A 323 -1.02 32.92 -6.89
CA ALA A 323 -0.18 32.14 -5.98
C ALA A 323 -0.98 31.28 -5.00
N ASN A 324 -2.23 31.68 -4.70
CA ASN A 324 -3.08 30.95 -3.75
C ASN A 324 -3.70 29.70 -4.37
N PHE A 325 -4.33 29.86 -5.53
CA PHE A 325 -5.09 28.80 -6.19
C PHE A 325 -4.76 28.79 -7.69
N PRO A 326 -4.57 27.60 -8.28
CA PRO A 326 -4.58 27.46 -9.73
C PRO A 326 -5.88 28.02 -10.33
N ASP A 327 -5.79 28.70 -11.47
CA ASP A 327 -6.91 29.34 -12.17
C ASP A 327 -7.60 30.52 -11.46
N ILE A 328 -7.08 31.00 -10.31
CA ILE A 328 -7.70 32.09 -9.52
C ILE A 328 -6.71 33.24 -9.23
N PRO A 329 -7.07 34.50 -9.53
CA PRO A 329 -8.22 34.90 -10.35
C PRO A 329 -8.02 34.45 -11.80
N THR A 330 -9.11 34.26 -12.55
CA THR A 330 -9.03 33.80 -13.94
C THR A 330 -8.17 34.71 -14.83
N SER A 331 -8.15 36.01 -14.54
CA SER A 331 -7.31 36.98 -15.24
C SER A 331 -5.80 36.71 -15.11
N ALA A 332 -5.34 36.13 -14.00
CA ALA A 332 -3.92 35.83 -13.79
C ALA A 332 -3.41 34.76 -14.77
N TYR A 333 -4.28 33.88 -15.26
CA TYR A 333 -3.94 32.74 -16.13
C TYR A 333 -4.37 32.91 -17.58
N ALA A 334 -5.12 33.98 -17.91
CA ALA A 334 -5.74 34.17 -19.21
C ALA A 334 -4.77 34.06 -20.39
N TYR A 335 -3.52 34.50 -20.22
CA TYR A 335 -2.49 34.44 -21.26
C TYR A 335 -2.11 33.01 -21.70
N ARG A 336 -2.37 31.99 -20.86
CA ARG A 336 -2.01 30.59 -21.15
C ARG A 336 -2.96 29.94 -22.15
N GLY A 337 -4.22 30.36 -22.20
CA GLY A 337 -5.22 29.81 -23.13
C GLY A 337 -5.62 28.35 -22.86
N HIS A 338 -5.27 27.81 -21.69
CA HIS A 338 -5.62 26.46 -21.26
C HIS A 338 -5.81 26.41 -19.74
N ARG A 339 -6.48 25.37 -19.24
CA ARG A 339 -6.67 25.16 -17.79
C ARG A 339 -5.37 24.78 -17.10
N ASN A 340 -5.31 25.04 -15.80
CA ASN A 340 -4.18 24.75 -14.94
C ASN A 340 -4.59 23.69 -13.92
N TRP A 341 -3.61 22.97 -13.36
CA TRP A 341 -3.82 22.02 -12.28
C TRP A 341 -4.81 20.88 -12.54
N TYR A 342 -4.85 19.93 -11.62
CA TYR A 342 -5.76 18.80 -11.64
C TYR A 342 -7.23 19.27 -11.59
N GLN A 343 -8.11 18.53 -12.26
CA GLN A 343 -9.52 18.85 -12.42
C GLN A 343 -10.40 17.74 -11.83
N GLY A 344 -11.56 18.10 -11.30
CA GLY A 344 -12.54 17.13 -10.82
C GLY A 344 -12.19 16.49 -9.48
N LEU A 345 -11.31 17.13 -8.70
CA LEU A 345 -11.06 16.75 -7.31
C LEU A 345 -12.33 16.94 -6.49
N LYS A 346 -12.60 16.00 -5.59
CA LYS A 346 -13.87 15.94 -4.83
C LYS A 346 -13.58 16.13 -3.35
N TYR A 347 -14.34 17.00 -2.70
CA TYR A 347 -14.14 17.37 -1.30
C TYR A 347 -15.48 17.29 -0.55
N ALA A 348 -15.50 16.73 0.65
CA ALA A 348 -16.69 16.61 1.47
C ALA A 348 -16.42 16.99 2.93
N ALA A 349 -17.44 17.47 3.61
CA ALA A 349 -17.30 18.04 4.94
C ALA A 349 -16.88 16.99 5.97
N ASN A 350 -15.90 17.34 6.80
CA ASN A 350 -15.66 16.65 8.06
C ASN A 350 -16.70 17.15 9.09
N ASN A 351 -17.80 16.40 9.23
CA ASN A 351 -18.91 16.73 10.11
C ASN A 351 -18.63 16.42 11.59
N ARG A 352 -17.46 15.88 11.95
CA ARG A 352 -17.10 15.70 13.37
C ARG A 352 -16.81 17.01 14.08
N CYS A 353 -16.29 18.00 13.36
CA CYS A 353 -16.05 19.31 13.91
C CYS A 353 -17.35 20.07 14.22
N PRO A 354 -17.34 20.94 15.26
CA PRO A 354 -18.43 21.86 15.51
C PRO A 354 -18.76 22.74 14.30
N THR A 355 -20.05 23.05 14.15
CA THR A 355 -20.55 23.99 13.13
C THR A 355 -20.11 25.42 13.42
N ASP A 356 -19.67 26.11 12.37
CA ASP A 356 -19.50 27.54 12.29
C ASP A 356 -20.46 28.12 11.22
N PRO A 357 -21.47 28.92 11.62
CA PRO A 357 -22.40 29.55 10.68
C PRO A 357 -21.72 30.40 9.60
N LEU A 358 -20.51 30.91 9.85
CA LEU A 358 -19.75 31.70 8.87
C LEU A 358 -19.19 30.85 7.74
N GLU A 359 -19.00 29.55 7.97
CA GLU A 359 -18.49 28.59 6.97
C GLU A 359 -19.60 27.94 6.14
N VAL A 360 -20.88 28.18 6.46
CA VAL A 360 -22.01 27.67 5.68
C VAL A 360 -22.00 28.26 4.26
N GLN A 361 -22.14 27.37 3.28
CA GLN A 361 -22.11 27.65 1.86
C GLN A 361 -23.39 27.17 1.16
N GLN A 362 -23.76 27.84 0.07
CA GLN A 362 -24.86 27.46 -0.82
C GLN A 362 -24.31 26.99 -2.17
N TYR A 363 -25.02 26.08 -2.83
CA TYR A 363 -24.58 25.45 -4.08
C TYR A 363 -24.61 26.42 -5.27
N GLU A 364 -25.73 27.10 -5.46
CA GLU A 364 -26.04 27.86 -6.67
C GLU A 364 -25.03 28.96 -6.97
N PRO A 365 -24.57 29.78 -6.00
CA PRO A 365 -23.57 30.82 -6.26
C PRO A 365 -22.24 30.25 -6.76
N VAL A 366 -21.74 29.19 -6.11
CA VAL A 366 -20.48 28.55 -6.48
C VAL A 366 -20.59 27.92 -7.86
N LYS A 367 -21.71 27.24 -8.14
CA LYS A 367 -21.97 26.63 -9.44
C LYS A 367 -22.07 27.67 -10.55
N ALA A 368 -22.70 28.82 -10.29
CA ALA A 368 -22.80 29.92 -11.25
C ALA A 368 -21.41 30.45 -11.66
N VAL A 369 -20.47 30.57 -10.71
CA VAL A 369 -19.08 30.94 -11.01
C VAL A 369 -18.34 29.85 -11.77
N GLN A 370 -18.52 28.57 -11.42
CA GLN A 370 -17.92 27.46 -12.17
C GLN A 370 -18.40 27.42 -13.64
N MET A 371 -19.66 27.77 -13.91
CA MET A 371 -20.21 27.84 -15.27
C MET A 371 -19.76 29.08 -16.04
N ASN A 372 -19.34 30.14 -15.35
CA ASN A 372 -18.81 31.35 -15.96
C ASN A 372 -17.54 31.83 -15.22
N PRO A 373 -16.36 31.25 -15.56
CA PRO A 373 -15.10 31.58 -14.89
C PRO A 373 -14.71 33.07 -14.93
N ALA A 374 -15.27 33.86 -15.85
CA ALA A 374 -15.05 35.31 -15.85
C ALA A 374 -15.55 36.01 -14.56
N LEU A 375 -16.43 35.36 -13.79
CA LEU A 375 -16.90 35.83 -12.48
C LEU A 375 -15.89 35.57 -11.35
N LEU A 376 -14.86 34.74 -11.60
CA LEU A 376 -13.86 34.36 -10.60
C LEU A 376 -12.74 35.40 -10.51
N THR A 377 -13.05 36.47 -9.80
CA THR A 377 -12.22 37.69 -9.71
C THR A 377 -11.46 37.80 -8.39
N THR A 378 -11.80 37.00 -7.39
CA THR A 378 -11.14 37.02 -6.09
C THR A 378 -9.70 36.51 -6.17
N ASN A 379 -8.79 37.03 -5.33
CA ASN A 379 -7.46 36.45 -5.12
C ASN A 379 -7.38 35.61 -3.83
N VAL A 380 -8.31 35.83 -2.91
CA VAL A 380 -8.43 35.11 -1.64
C VAL A 380 -9.71 34.27 -1.65
N TYR A 381 -9.85 33.36 -0.68
CA TYR A 381 -11.04 32.51 -0.62
C TYR A 381 -12.32 33.34 -0.46
N ASN A 382 -13.29 33.09 -1.34
CA ASN A 382 -14.65 33.62 -1.24
C ASN A 382 -15.64 32.46 -1.39
N LYS A 383 -16.38 32.16 -0.33
CA LYS A 383 -17.34 31.06 -0.27
C LYS A 383 -18.50 31.18 -1.27
N MET A 384 -18.72 32.34 -1.89
CA MET A 384 -19.73 32.50 -2.93
C MET A 384 -19.17 32.19 -4.34
N GLN A 385 -17.85 32.17 -4.51
CA GLN A 385 -17.19 32.00 -5.81
C GLN A 385 -16.43 30.68 -5.95
N VAL A 386 -15.96 30.08 -4.86
CA VAL A 386 -15.08 28.90 -4.86
C VAL A 386 -15.65 27.83 -3.94
N SER A 387 -15.44 26.55 -4.27
CA SER A 387 -15.80 25.42 -3.39
C SER A 387 -15.21 25.59 -1.99
N ALA A 388 -15.84 25.00 -0.97
CA ALA A 388 -15.31 24.97 0.39
C ALA A 388 -13.94 24.27 0.48
N GLY A 389 -13.61 23.40 -0.50
CA GLY A 389 -12.28 22.81 -0.66
C GLY A 389 -11.21 23.79 -1.13
N ARG A 390 -11.59 25.06 -1.36
CA ARG A 390 -10.74 26.13 -1.90
C ARG A 390 -10.09 25.75 -3.22
N ASP A 391 -10.85 25.06 -4.06
CA ASP A 391 -10.48 24.67 -5.42
C ASP A 391 -11.60 25.10 -6.38
N ALA A 392 -11.27 25.91 -7.38
CA ALA A 392 -12.23 26.36 -8.40
C ALA A 392 -12.57 25.25 -9.41
N ASN A 393 -11.71 24.25 -9.52
CA ASN A 393 -11.83 23.13 -10.44
C ASN A 393 -12.40 21.87 -9.77
N ALA A 394 -12.86 22.01 -8.52
CA ALA A 394 -13.49 20.93 -7.77
C ALA A 394 -14.76 20.43 -8.47
N ASP A 395 -15.02 19.14 -8.35
CA ASP A 395 -16.30 18.54 -8.74
C ASP A 395 -17.40 19.03 -7.79
N LEU A 396 -18.53 19.46 -8.37
CA LEU A 396 -19.72 19.93 -7.65
C LEU A 396 -20.94 19.04 -7.95
N GLY A 397 -20.72 17.78 -8.34
CA GLY A 397 -21.77 16.79 -8.53
C GLY A 397 -22.32 16.28 -7.20
N LEU A 398 -23.38 15.48 -7.26
CA LEU A 398 -23.95 14.84 -6.07
C LEU A 398 -22.97 13.81 -5.49
N ILE A 399 -22.87 13.76 -4.16
CA ILE A 399 -22.11 12.74 -3.46
C ILE A 399 -22.72 11.37 -3.77
N ASP A 400 -21.93 10.49 -4.39
CA ASP A 400 -22.32 9.15 -4.84
C ASP A 400 -23.57 9.10 -5.73
N GLY A 401 -23.87 10.21 -6.42
CA GLY A 401 -25.05 10.33 -7.29
C GLY A 401 -26.38 10.26 -6.53
N LYS A 402 -26.38 10.47 -5.20
CA LYS A 402 -27.54 10.29 -4.32
C LYS A 402 -27.76 11.51 -3.44
N GLY A 403 -29.01 11.67 -2.97
CA GLY A 403 -29.38 12.69 -1.99
C GLY A 403 -29.22 14.13 -2.50
N PRO A 404 -29.29 15.13 -1.60
CA PRO A 404 -29.18 16.55 -1.94
C PRO A 404 -27.76 17.12 -1.80
N ALA A 405 -26.85 16.38 -1.15
CA ALA A 405 -25.51 16.86 -0.85
C ALA A 405 -24.61 16.80 -2.09
N HIS A 406 -23.89 17.89 -2.32
CA HIS A 406 -22.95 18.04 -3.41
C HIS A 406 -21.52 18.01 -2.88
N TRP A 407 -20.60 17.46 -3.68
CA TRP A 407 -19.17 17.66 -3.48
C TRP A 407 -18.83 19.15 -3.49
N GLY A 408 -17.80 19.52 -2.74
CA GLY A 408 -17.25 20.88 -2.69
C GLY A 408 -18.11 21.91 -1.95
N ILE A 409 -19.27 21.55 -1.38
CA ILE A 409 -20.16 22.49 -0.68
C ILE A 409 -20.28 22.17 0.81
N ASN A 410 -20.00 23.18 1.65
CA ASN A 410 -20.12 23.05 3.11
C ASN A 410 -21.51 23.50 3.62
N TYR A 411 -22.52 22.64 3.50
CA TYR A 411 -23.89 22.95 3.95
C TYR A 411 -24.00 23.13 5.47
N ASN A 412 -23.16 22.44 6.24
CA ASN A 412 -23.23 22.41 7.71
C ASN A 412 -22.28 23.39 8.39
N GLY A 413 -21.42 24.08 7.63
CA GLY A 413 -20.41 24.98 8.18
C GLY A 413 -19.40 24.28 9.10
N THR A 414 -19.15 22.98 8.93
CA THR A 414 -18.20 22.22 9.77
C THR A 414 -16.77 22.34 9.19
N CYS A 415 -15.81 21.57 9.72
CA CYS A 415 -14.52 21.44 9.08
C CYS A 415 -14.66 20.90 7.66
N PHE A 416 -13.79 21.36 6.77
CA PHE A 416 -13.82 20.98 5.36
C PHE A 416 -12.39 20.76 4.87
N PRO A 417 -12.10 19.64 4.18
CA PRO A 417 -10.80 19.41 3.58
C PRO A 417 -10.48 20.48 2.53
N ILE A 418 -9.31 21.09 2.66
CA ILE A 418 -8.85 22.19 1.81
C ILE A 418 -7.73 21.66 0.90
N ALA A 419 -7.80 21.95 -0.40
CA ALA A 419 -6.74 21.66 -1.35
C ALA A 419 -5.39 22.18 -0.85
N ASN A 420 -4.43 21.27 -0.66
CA ASN A 420 -3.15 21.59 -0.03
C ASN A 420 -2.37 22.62 -0.88
N GLY A 421 -1.57 23.44 -0.21
CA GLY A 421 -0.61 24.33 -0.86
C GLY A 421 0.66 23.60 -1.34
N TYR A 422 0.92 22.39 -0.87
CA TYR A 422 2.01 21.54 -1.32
C TYR A 422 1.68 20.95 -2.70
N ILE A 423 2.56 21.16 -3.67
CA ILE A 423 2.38 20.72 -5.06
C ILE A 423 3.52 19.78 -5.48
N GLY A 424 4.08 19.04 -4.52
CA GLY A 424 5.26 18.19 -4.69
C GLY A 424 6.58 18.97 -4.73
N ALA A 425 7.67 18.26 -5.07
CA ALA A 425 9.04 18.77 -5.10
C ALA A 425 9.71 18.49 -6.46
N PHE A 426 10.76 19.24 -6.78
CA PHE A 426 11.63 18.96 -7.93
C PHE A 426 12.81 18.13 -7.43
N LEU A 427 12.85 16.85 -7.82
CA LEU A 427 13.83 15.88 -7.37
C LEU A 427 15.01 15.87 -8.35
N CYS A 428 16.23 15.90 -7.84
CA CYS A 428 17.44 15.96 -8.64
C CYS A 428 18.50 15.02 -8.08
N ASP A 429 19.45 14.60 -8.89
CA ASP A 429 20.72 14.02 -8.43
C ASP A 429 21.69 15.10 -7.88
N PRO A 430 22.73 14.73 -7.10
CA PRO A 430 23.65 15.66 -6.44
C PRO A 430 24.47 16.53 -7.38
N ASP A 431 24.60 16.13 -8.65
CA ASP A 431 25.40 16.82 -9.66
C ASP A 431 24.54 17.71 -10.58
N SER A 432 23.21 17.73 -10.42
CA SER A 432 22.33 18.59 -11.21
C SER A 432 22.58 20.07 -10.92
N LYS A 433 22.64 20.85 -12.00
CA LYS A 433 22.78 22.32 -11.97
C LYS A 433 21.44 23.04 -12.13
N ASN A 434 20.33 22.30 -12.17
CA ASN A 434 19.02 22.88 -12.38
C ASN A 434 18.63 23.74 -11.17
N LEU A 435 18.26 25.00 -11.42
CA LEU A 435 17.95 25.96 -10.37
C LEU A 435 16.68 25.62 -9.57
N LYS A 436 15.90 24.62 -10.02
CA LYS A 436 14.76 24.09 -9.27
C LYS A 436 15.15 23.10 -8.18
N CYS A 437 16.35 22.53 -8.23
CA CYS A 437 16.84 21.65 -7.18
C CYS A 437 16.98 22.42 -5.87
N GLU A 438 16.78 21.76 -4.73
CA GLU A 438 16.92 22.40 -3.41
C GLU A 438 18.36 22.91 -3.17
N ALA A 439 19.35 22.14 -3.60
CA ALA A 439 20.77 22.50 -3.54
C ALA A 439 21.45 22.21 -4.89
N PRO A 440 21.30 23.10 -5.90
CA PRO A 440 21.92 22.91 -7.21
C PRO A 440 23.44 22.88 -7.10
N ARG A 441 24.08 22.03 -7.91
CA ARG A 441 25.54 21.95 -8.03
C ARG A 441 26.09 23.30 -8.49
N LYS A 442 27.05 23.84 -7.72
CA LYS A 442 27.66 25.15 -8.02
C LYS A 442 28.50 25.10 -9.30
N ASP A 443 28.52 26.22 -10.02
CA ASP A 443 29.40 26.39 -11.16
C ASP A 443 30.89 26.29 -10.77
N GLY A 444 31.67 25.62 -11.62
CA GLY A 444 33.10 25.35 -11.37
C GLY A 444 33.40 24.17 -10.45
N VAL A 445 32.39 23.59 -9.77
CA VAL A 445 32.56 22.38 -8.96
C VAL A 445 32.40 21.14 -9.84
N ALA A 446 33.37 20.22 -9.80
CA ALA A 446 33.34 18.98 -10.59
C ALA A 446 32.22 18.03 -10.15
N ASN A 447 31.69 17.21 -11.05
CA ASN A 447 30.68 16.21 -10.72
C ASN A 447 31.27 15.10 -9.82
N THR A 448 30.48 14.65 -8.87
CA THR A 448 30.83 13.57 -7.94
C THR A 448 30.62 12.18 -8.55
N ASN A 449 29.72 12.08 -9.52
CA ASN A 449 29.27 10.84 -10.18
C ASN A 449 28.84 9.74 -9.18
N GLN A 450 28.29 10.13 -8.02
CA GLN A 450 27.85 9.17 -7.00
C GLN A 450 26.58 8.41 -7.39
N MET A 451 25.79 8.95 -8.33
CA MET A 451 24.59 8.31 -8.85
C MET A 451 24.35 8.69 -10.31
N HIS A 452 23.48 7.91 -10.95
CA HIS A 452 23.01 8.24 -12.30
C HIS A 452 22.28 9.59 -12.31
N PRO A 453 22.55 10.47 -13.28
CA PRO A 453 21.87 11.75 -13.38
C PRO A 453 20.35 11.59 -13.48
N PHE A 454 19.61 12.43 -12.76
CA PHE A 454 18.18 12.56 -12.93
C PHE A 454 17.69 13.92 -12.44
N GLU A 455 16.64 14.42 -13.07
CA GLU A 455 15.90 15.56 -12.57
C GLU A 455 14.45 15.46 -13.04
N TYR A 456 13.49 15.54 -12.13
CA TYR A 456 12.08 15.50 -12.50
C TYR A 456 11.23 16.15 -11.42
N GLN A 457 10.11 16.74 -11.87
CA GLN A 457 9.07 17.20 -10.98
C GLN A 457 8.27 15.99 -10.49
N MET A 458 7.92 15.95 -9.21
CA MET A 458 6.80 15.15 -8.70
C MET A 458 5.65 16.06 -8.26
N ASP A 459 4.43 15.54 -8.25
CA ASP A 459 3.26 16.20 -7.65
C ASP A 459 2.84 15.46 -6.39
N ALA A 460 2.29 16.21 -5.44
CA ALA A 460 1.50 15.68 -4.35
C ALA A 460 0.08 16.23 -4.50
N ILE A 461 -0.86 15.38 -4.90
CA ILE A 461 -2.28 15.78 -4.99
C ILE A 461 -2.89 15.48 -3.64
N SER A 462 -3.25 16.53 -2.91
CA SER A 462 -3.65 16.36 -1.52
C SER A 462 -4.64 17.40 -1.01
N ALA A 463 -5.28 17.05 0.09
CA ALA A 463 -6.16 17.90 0.86
C ALA A 463 -5.79 17.81 2.34
N ASN A 464 -5.75 18.95 3.03
CA ASN A 464 -5.59 19.01 4.47
C ASN A 464 -6.95 19.21 5.13
N TRP A 465 -7.26 18.43 6.15
CA TRP A 465 -8.51 18.53 6.89
C TRP A 465 -8.25 18.64 8.38
N ASP A 466 -8.95 19.58 9.02
CA ASP A 466 -8.81 19.85 10.44
C ASP A 466 -9.28 18.67 11.30
N ILE A 467 -8.58 18.47 12.42
CA ILE A 467 -8.94 17.50 13.47
C ILE A 467 -9.20 18.19 14.81
N GLY A 468 -10.04 17.53 15.62
CA GLY A 468 -10.28 17.90 17.00
C GLY A 468 -9.25 17.30 17.96
N HIS A 469 -9.38 17.61 19.25
CA HIS A 469 -8.61 16.97 20.31
C HIS A 469 -8.92 15.48 20.44
N ASP A 470 -10.14 15.09 20.11
CA ASP A 470 -10.60 13.71 20.14
C ASP A 470 -9.79 12.77 19.24
N ALA A 471 -9.14 13.26 18.17
CA ALA A 471 -8.19 12.46 17.38
C ALA A 471 -6.96 11.97 18.19
N TYR A 472 -6.67 12.61 19.33
CA TYR A 472 -5.56 12.29 20.23
C TYR A 472 -5.99 11.56 21.51
N THR A 473 -7.30 11.49 21.79
CA THR A 473 -7.84 10.86 23.00
C THR A 473 -8.78 9.69 22.70
N GLU A 474 -9.30 9.59 21.48
CA GLU A 474 -10.21 8.56 21.00
C GLU A 474 -9.65 7.91 19.72
N PHE A 475 -10.16 6.72 19.38
CA PHE A 475 -9.81 6.06 18.12
C PHE A 475 -10.65 6.62 16.98
N TYR A 476 -9.97 7.03 15.92
CA TYR A 476 -10.57 7.40 14.65
C TYR A 476 -10.41 6.24 13.67
N VAL A 477 -11.46 5.94 12.89
CA VAL A 477 -11.38 4.95 11.82
C VAL A 477 -11.03 5.66 10.51
N TYR A 478 -9.74 5.74 10.22
CA TYR A 478 -9.21 6.32 8.98
C TYR A 478 -9.34 5.31 7.85
N GLN A 479 -9.78 5.77 6.68
CA GLN A 479 -10.07 4.89 5.56
C GLN A 479 -9.56 5.43 4.23
N VAL A 480 -9.03 4.53 3.42
CA VAL A 480 -8.81 4.76 1.98
C VAL A 480 -9.51 3.65 1.20
N GLU A 481 -10.37 4.05 0.27
CA GLU A 481 -10.90 3.18 -0.76
C GLU A 481 -10.22 3.51 -2.09
N TRP A 482 -9.56 2.51 -2.65
CA TRP A 482 -8.76 2.62 -3.86
C TRP A 482 -9.26 1.62 -4.90
N VAL A 483 -9.76 2.14 -6.02
CA VAL A 483 -10.26 1.33 -7.14
C VAL A 483 -9.39 1.60 -8.35
N LEU A 484 -8.93 0.52 -8.99
CA LEU A 484 -8.02 0.55 -10.13
C LEU A 484 -8.71 0.99 -11.43
N GLY A 485 -7.91 1.32 -12.44
CA GLY A 485 -8.35 1.62 -13.80
C GLY A 485 -8.90 3.03 -14.00
N GLU A 486 -9.22 3.37 -15.26
CA GLU A 486 -9.60 4.74 -15.65
C GLU A 486 -10.88 5.25 -14.98
N SER A 487 -11.84 4.37 -14.70
CA SER A 487 -13.07 4.69 -13.97
C SER A 487 -12.90 4.60 -12.45
N GLY A 488 -11.68 4.34 -11.97
CA GLY A 488 -11.34 4.20 -10.56
C GLY A 488 -11.21 5.52 -9.79
N TYR A 489 -10.68 5.44 -8.58
CA TYR A 489 -10.34 6.58 -7.74
C TYR A 489 -9.46 6.15 -6.56
N VAL A 490 -8.89 7.15 -5.88
CA VAL A 490 -8.44 7.04 -4.49
C VAL A 490 -9.33 7.96 -3.64
N ARG A 491 -9.99 7.41 -2.63
CA ARG A 491 -10.98 8.10 -1.80
C ARG A 491 -10.65 7.96 -0.33
N TRP A 492 -10.54 9.08 0.36
CA TRP A 492 -10.37 9.14 1.82
C TRP A 492 -11.71 9.30 2.50
N MET A 493 -11.88 8.53 3.57
CA MET A 493 -13.06 8.54 4.40
C MET A 493 -12.65 8.52 5.87
N LEU A 494 -13.55 9.01 6.72
CA LEU A 494 -13.45 8.91 8.16
C LEU A 494 -14.77 8.34 8.67
N GLU A 495 -14.72 7.15 9.28
CA GLU A 495 -15.92 6.43 9.75
C GLU A 495 -17.00 6.30 8.66
N ASP A 496 -16.60 5.82 7.47
CA ASP A 496 -17.43 5.66 6.27
C ASP A 496 -17.95 6.97 5.65
N ALA A 497 -17.66 8.14 6.23
CA ALA A 497 -18.00 9.43 5.67
C ALA A 497 -16.89 9.93 4.73
N PRO A 498 -17.19 10.33 3.48
CA PRO A 498 -16.17 10.81 2.55
C PRO A 498 -15.58 12.16 2.98
N LEU A 499 -14.29 12.32 2.72
CA LEU A 499 -13.54 13.56 2.94
C LEU A 499 -12.95 14.10 1.63
N PHE A 500 -12.22 13.27 0.92
CA PHE A 500 -11.50 13.67 -0.29
C PHE A 500 -11.50 12.52 -1.30
N GLU A 501 -11.60 12.82 -2.59
CA GLU A 501 -11.48 11.81 -3.64
C GLU A 501 -10.73 12.39 -4.84
N ILE A 502 -9.80 11.59 -5.36
CA ILE A 502 -9.09 11.80 -6.61
C ILE A 502 -9.62 10.76 -7.60
N PRO A 503 -10.52 11.15 -8.51
CA PRO A 503 -10.93 10.28 -9.61
C PRO A 503 -9.72 9.91 -10.49
N SER A 504 -9.63 8.66 -10.94
CA SER A 504 -8.54 8.23 -11.85
C SER A 504 -8.45 9.09 -13.11
N VAL A 505 -9.59 9.58 -13.61
CA VAL A 505 -9.66 10.50 -14.77
C VAL A 505 -8.90 11.80 -14.56
N THR A 506 -8.68 12.23 -13.32
CA THR A 506 -7.86 13.39 -12.98
C THR A 506 -6.40 13.18 -13.40
N LEU A 507 -5.92 11.94 -13.37
CA LEU A 507 -4.55 11.54 -13.74
C LEU A 507 -4.43 11.18 -15.22
N THR A 508 -5.45 10.50 -15.77
CA THR A 508 -5.43 10.00 -17.15
C THR A 508 -5.93 11.02 -18.18
N LYS A 509 -6.62 12.08 -17.74
CA LYS A 509 -7.07 13.20 -18.59
C LYS A 509 -6.69 14.56 -17.98
N PRO A 510 -5.40 14.80 -17.69
CA PRO A 510 -4.98 16.09 -17.15
C PRO A 510 -5.13 17.20 -18.20
N PRO A 511 -5.24 18.48 -17.81
CA PRO A 511 -5.35 19.57 -18.78
C PRO A 511 -4.25 19.58 -19.83
N GLN A 512 -4.62 19.92 -21.06
CA GLN A 512 -3.72 20.04 -22.21
C GLN A 512 -3.86 21.40 -22.88
N ALA A 513 -2.75 21.98 -23.31
CA ALA A 513 -2.67 23.26 -24.03
C ALA A 513 -3.05 23.17 -25.52
N GLY A 514 -3.39 21.97 -26.00
CA GLY A 514 -3.71 21.67 -27.39
C GLY A 514 -2.49 21.27 -28.24
N PRO A 515 -2.70 20.92 -29.52
CA PRO A 515 -1.64 20.44 -30.40
C PRO A 515 -0.51 21.48 -30.60
N GLY A 516 0.75 21.04 -30.54
CA GLY A 516 1.93 21.89 -30.75
C GLY A 516 2.24 22.88 -29.61
N LYS A 517 1.56 22.75 -28.47
CA LYS A 517 1.78 23.53 -27.24
C LYS A 517 2.43 22.65 -26.16
N PRO A 518 2.92 23.22 -25.03
CA PRO A 518 3.57 22.43 -23.99
C PRO A 518 2.68 21.29 -23.52
N ARG A 519 3.20 20.06 -23.51
CA ARG A 519 2.47 18.84 -23.16
C ARG A 519 2.40 18.68 -21.65
N ASN A 520 1.27 18.22 -21.11
CA ASN A 520 1.21 17.69 -19.75
C ASN A 520 1.26 16.16 -19.81
N PRO A 521 2.25 15.49 -19.20
CA PRO A 521 2.33 14.04 -19.22
C PRO A 521 1.07 13.39 -18.63
N ILE A 522 0.56 12.38 -19.33
CA ILE A 522 -0.58 11.58 -18.88
C ILE A 522 -0.06 10.51 -17.94
N LYS A 523 -0.56 10.47 -16.70
CA LYS A 523 -0.18 9.45 -15.72
C LYS A 523 -1.14 8.27 -15.79
N LEU A 524 -0.70 7.17 -15.19
CA LEU A 524 -1.59 6.06 -14.86
C LEU A 524 -2.29 6.31 -13.52
N PRO A 525 -3.48 5.71 -13.32
CA PRO A 525 -3.95 5.43 -11.97
C PRO A 525 -2.90 4.66 -11.18
N ILE A 526 -2.95 4.73 -9.85
CA ILE A 526 -2.06 3.88 -9.04
C ILE A 526 -2.49 2.43 -9.25
N GLU A 527 -1.56 1.64 -9.78
CA GLU A 527 -1.77 0.23 -10.12
C GLU A 527 -0.66 -0.67 -9.58
N GLU A 528 0.43 -0.13 -9.02
CA GLU A 528 1.50 -0.93 -8.40
C GLU A 528 0.99 -1.73 -7.18
N PRO A 529 1.60 -2.87 -6.80
CA PRO A 529 1.34 -3.48 -5.50
C PRO A 529 1.96 -2.61 -4.39
N LEU A 530 1.13 -2.15 -3.45
CA LEU A 530 1.56 -1.29 -2.36
C LEU A 530 1.64 -2.05 -1.04
N TYR A 531 2.65 -1.75 -0.22
CA TYR A 531 2.79 -2.25 1.14
C TYR A 531 2.48 -1.15 2.16
N ILE A 532 2.15 -1.53 3.41
CA ILE A 532 1.68 -0.63 4.46
C ILE A 532 2.84 -0.19 5.36
N ILE A 533 2.81 1.06 5.80
CA ILE A 533 3.76 1.68 6.71
C ILE A 533 3.02 2.41 7.84
N PHE A 534 3.52 2.25 9.07
CA PHE A 534 3.17 3.06 10.23
C PHE A 534 4.43 3.74 10.76
N ASN A 535 4.40 5.04 10.98
CA ASN A 535 5.52 5.76 11.60
C ASN A 535 5.09 6.96 12.44
N ILE A 536 6.00 7.41 13.31
CA ILE A 536 5.93 8.73 13.92
C ILE A 536 7.21 9.47 13.53
N ALA A 537 7.09 10.42 12.62
CA ALA A 537 8.22 11.23 12.20
C ALA A 537 8.33 12.49 13.08
N VAL A 538 9.55 12.98 13.23
CA VAL A 538 9.84 14.24 13.94
C VAL A 538 10.86 15.00 13.10
N ALA A 539 10.43 16.09 12.47
CA ALA A 539 11.26 16.76 11.48
C ALA A 539 11.14 18.29 11.50
N ARG A 540 12.23 18.95 11.11
CA ARG A 540 12.31 20.42 11.07
C ARG A 540 11.42 21.00 9.97
N ALA A 541 11.31 20.31 8.83
CA ALA A 541 10.55 20.81 7.69
C ALA A 541 9.06 21.02 7.98
N TRP A 542 8.50 20.30 8.96
CA TRP A 542 7.09 20.41 9.36
C TRP A 542 6.87 21.32 10.57
N GLY A 543 7.91 22.03 11.02
CA GLY A 543 7.79 22.99 12.12
C GLY A 543 7.48 22.34 13.47
N ALA A 544 7.83 21.06 13.64
CA ALA A 544 7.72 20.33 14.91
C ALA A 544 8.31 21.20 16.02
N THR A 545 7.47 21.68 16.95
CA THR A 545 7.87 22.63 18.00
C THR A 545 7.05 22.44 19.28
N PRO A 546 7.72 22.23 20.43
CA PRO A 546 9.02 21.59 20.61
C PRO A 546 8.99 20.17 20.05
N PRO A 547 10.01 19.70 19.28
CA PRO A 547 11.41 20.11 19.32
C PRO A 547 11.70 21.55 18.91
N ASN A 548 12.67 22.18 19.55
CA ASN A 548 13.21 23.42 19.00
C ASN A 548 14.04 23.09 17.75
N ALA A 549 13.36 22.93 16.61
CA ALA A 549 13.90 22.43 15.34
C ALA A 549 15.28 23.01 14.98
N ASP A 550 15.51 24.30 15.24
CA ASP A 550 16.75 25.01 14.91
C ASP A 550 17.73 25.19 16.08
N ILE A 551 17.44 24.61 17.25
CA ILE A 551 18.13 24.89 18.52
C ILE A 551 18.67 23.61 19.19
N GLY A 552 18.06 22.44 18.93
CA GLY A 552 18.56 21.14 19.37
C GLY A 552 17.48 20.24 20.02
N PRO A 553 17.71 19.71 21.24
CA PRO A 553 16.77 18.79 21.90
C PRO A 553 15.45 19.45 22.28
N CYS A 554 14.49 18.66 22.81
CA CYS A 554 13.15 19.15 23.14
C CYS A 554 13.20 20.42 24.00
N ARG A 555 13.97 20.38 25.09
CA ARG A 555 14.09 21.49 26.06
C ARG A 555 14.89 22.70 25.57
N GLY A 556 15.42 22.65 24.35
CA GLY A 556 16.22 23.72 23.77
C GLY A 556 17.65 23.75 24.33
N ASN A 557 18.23 24.95 24.46
CA ASN A 557 19.58 25.14 24.98
C ASN A 557 19.60 26.16 26.14
N ALA A 558 20.78 26.48 26.65
CA ALA A 558 20.96 27.36 27.82
C ALA A 558 20.32 28.76 27.68
N SER A 559 20.08 29.24 26.45
CA SER A 559 19.57 30.59 26.20
C SER A 559 18.21 30.62 25.49
N LYS A 560 17.73 29.49 24.96
CA LYS A 560 16.50 29.42 24.16
C LYS A 560 15.73 28.11 24.40
N PRO A 561 14.42 28.19 24.70
CA PRO A 561 13.67 29.41 25.05
C PRO A 561 14.24 30.09 26.31
N VAL A 562 14.02 31.40 26.48
CA VAL A 562 14.64 32.17 27.57
C VAL A 562 14.07 31.70 28.91
N PRO A 563 14.89 31.23 29.87
CA PRO A 563 14.40 30.78 31.17
C PRO A 563 13.51 31.80 31.88
N GLY A 564 12.41 31.35 32.47
CA GLY A 564 11.44 32.19 33.18
C GLY A 564 10.36 32.85 32.29
N THR A 565 10.41 32.65 30.97
CA THR A 565 9.36 33.10 30.04
C THR A 565 8.21 32.10 29.92
N TYR A 566 7.07 32.54 29.38
CA TYR A 566 5.94 31.67 29.08
C TYR A 566 6.33 30.58 28.08
N GLU A 567 7.08 30.94 27.04
CA GLU A 567 7.56 30.04 25.99
C GLU A 567 8.47 28.96 26.56
N PHE A 568 9.32 29.30 27.54
CA PHE A 568 10.13 28.33 28.26
C PHE A 568 9.28 27.34 29.03
N ASN A 569 8.33 27.82 29.84
CA ASN A 569 7.46 26.95 30.63
C ASN A 569 6.61 26.03 29.75
N LYS A 570 6.04 26.56 28.67
CA LYS A 570 5.30 25.78 27.66
C LYS A 570 6.19 24.69 27.04
N THR A 571 7.43 25.03 26.69
CA THR A 571 8.37 24.07 26.12
C THR A 571 8.68 22.95 27.11
N GLN A 572 9.01 23.27 28.36
CA GLN A 572 9.27 22.25 29.38
C GLN A 572 8.05 21.34 29.58
N ASN A 573 6.84 21.92 29.63
CA ASN A 573 5.61 21.17 29.80
C ASN A 573 5.32 20.18 28.65
N ILE A 574 5.57 20.58 27.40
CA ILE A 574 5.44 19.68 26.24
C ILE A 574 6.51 18.57 26.33
N CYS A 575 7.74 18.90 26.70
CA CYS A 575 8.81 17.91 26.84
C CYS A 575 8.57 16.92 28.00
N ASP A 576 7.87 17.33 29.06
CA ASP A 576 7.45 16.45 30.15
C ASP A 576 6.33 15.48 29.74
N SER A 577 5.72 15.69 28.57
CA SER A 577 4.70 14.80 28.00
C SER A 577 5.28 13.71 27.11
N PHE A 578 6.60 13.62 26.94
CA PHE A 578 7.24 12.44 26.33
C PHE A 578 7.43 11.33 27.39
N PRO A 579 7.30 10.05 27.00
CA PRO A 579 6.95 9.56 25.68
C PRO A 579 5.51 9.84 25.25
N MET A 580 5.30 10.06 23.95
CA MET A 580 3.97 10.11 23.35
C MET A 580 3.70 8.82 22.57
N TYR A 581 2.41 8.50 22.35
CA TYR A 581 2.00 7.22 21.79
C TYR A 581 1.02 7.41 20.64
N MET A 582 1.35 6.83 19.49
CA MET A 582 0.36 6.45 18.49
C MET A 582 -0.12 5.04 18.84
N GLU A 583 -1.43 4.88 19.00
CA GLU A 583 -2.04 3.58 19.26
C GLU A 583 -2.86 3.17 18.06
N ILE A 584 -2.77 1.91 17.66
CA ILE A 584 -3.60 1.32 16.62
C ILE A 584 -4.33 0.12 17.24
N GLU A 585 -5.66 0.16 17.20
CA GLU A 585 -6.52 -0.91 17.70
C GLU A 585 -6.61 -2.04 16.67
N TYR A 586 -6.84 -1.70 15.40
CA TYR A 586 -6.82 -2.67 14.32
C TYR A 586 -6.47 -2.04 12.98
N ILE A 587 -6.05 -2.88 12.04
CA ILE A 587 -6.01 -2.60 10.61
C ILE A 587 -6.77 -3.72 9.87
N ARG A 588 -7.59 -3.34 8.89
CA ARG A 588 -8.36 -4.26 8.05
C ARG A 588 -8.30 -3.85 6.59
N VAL A 589 -8.18 -4.84 5.71
CA VAL A 589 -8.14 -4.67 4.26
C VAL A 589 -9.22 -5.53 3.63
N TYR A 590 -10.03 -4.91 2.77
CA TYR A 590 -11.11 -5.54 2.02
C TYR A 590 -10.88 -5.39 0.53
N GLN A 591 -11.14 -6.43 -0.23
CA GLN A 591 -11.02 -6.39 -1.69
C GLN A 591 -12.21 -7.05 -2.38
N GLU A 592 -12.47 -6.59 -3.59
CA GLU A 592 -13.27 -7.29 -4.57
C GLU A 592 -12.45 -8.44 -5.18
N LYS A 593 -13.09 -9.55 -5.53
CA LYS A 593 -12.38 -10.81 -5.79
C LYS A 593 -11.89 -10.98 -7.23
N SER A 594 -12.37 -10.18 -8.18
CA SER A 594 -12.12 -10.40 -9.61
C SER A 594 -11.14 -9.41 -10.24
N SER A 595 -10.99 -8.20 -9.69
CA SER A 595 -10.20 -7.12 -10.32
C SER A 595 -8.99 -6.64 -9.51
N MET A 596 -8.87 -7.07 -8.26
CA MET A 596 -7.83 -6.66 -7.32
C MET A 596 -6.92 -7.84 -6.97
N PHE A 597 -5.68 -7.53 -6.59
CA PHE A 597 -4.66 -8.55 -6.33
C PHE A 597 -4.13 -8.44 -4.91
N LEU A 598 -3.85 -9.60 -4.32
CA LEU A 598 -3.14 -9.76 -3.05
C LEU A 598 -1.74 -10.29 -3.33
N GLY A 599 -0.75 -9.73 -2.65
CA GLY A 599 0.65 -10.07 -2.84
C GLY A 599 1.46 -8.95 -3.49
N CYS A 600 2.76 -9.08 -3.39
CA CYS A 600 3.78 -8.13 -3.81
C CYS A 600 4.28 -8.39 -5.22
N ASP A 601 4.08 -9.58 -5.81
CA ASP A 601 4.48 -9.95 -7.18
C ASP A 601 3.30 -10.31 -8.10
N PRO A 602 2.29 -9.42 -8.27
CA PRO A 602 1.14 -9.71 -9.12
C PRO A 602 1.55 -9.87 -10.60
N PRO A 603 0.88 -10.74 -11.39
CA PRO A 603 1.26 -10.98 -12.78
C PRO A 603 1.19 -9.76 -13.68
N THR A 604 0.40 -8.74 -13.32
CA THR A 604 0.30 -7.48 -14.08
C THR A 604 1.46 -6.54 -13.80
N HIS A 605 2.07 -6.65 -12.62
CA HIS A 605 3.08 -5.74 -12.08
C HIS A 605 4.14 -6.52 -11.28
N PRO A 606 4.90 -7.43 -11.92
CA PRO A 606 5.89 -8.26 -11.22
C PRO A 606 6.97 -7.38 -10.58
N THR A 607 7.41 -7.73 -9.37
CA THR A 607 8.47 -7.06 -8.61
C THR A 607 9.54 -8.02 -8.11
N LYS A 608 9.23 -9.31 -7.95
CA LYS A 608 10.05 -10.25 -7.19
C LYS A 608 11.46 -10.39 -7.75
N LYS A 609 11.57 -10.72 -9.04
CA LYS A 609 12.87 -10.95 -9.69
C LYS A 609 13.71 -9.66 -9.74
N TRP A 610 13.08 -8.49 -9.83
CA TRP A 610 13.77 -7.20 -9.75
C TRP A 610 14.36 -7.00 -8.34
N ILE A 611 13.56 -7.16 -7.30
CA ILE A 611 14.00 -7.01 -5.91
C ILE A 611 15.08 -8.05 -5.57
N ASP A 612 14.92 -9.31 -5.96
CA ASP A 612 15.92 -10.36 -5.74
C ASP A 612 17.26 -10.00 -6.42
N GLY A 613 17.21 -9.46 -7.65
CA GLY A 613 18.38 -9.02 -8.41
C GLY A 613 19.07 -7.77 -7.83
N HIS A 614 18.36 -7.00 -7.01
CA HIS A 614 18.81 -5.71 -6.46
C HIS A 614 18.71 -5.66 -4.93
N ILE A 615 18.72 -6.79 -4.24
CA ILE A 615 18.36 -6.86 -2.82
C ILE A 615 19.18 -5.93 -1.91
N GLN A 616 20.44 -5.68 -2.28
CA GLN A 616 21.35 -4.74 -1.61
C GLN A 616 20.84 -3.29 -1.58
N TRP A 617 19.91 -2.90 -2.46
CA TRP A 617 19.26 -1.58 -2.45
C TRP A 617 18.15 -1.47 -1.42
N PHE A 618 17.64 -2.61 -0.96
CA PHE A 618 16.47 -2.69 -0.09
C PHE A 618 16.81 -3.13 1.32
N THR A 619 18.07 -3.43 1.64
CA THR A 619 18.42 -4.04 2.92
C THR A 619 19.80 -3.61 3.38
N ASP A 620 20.00 -3.61 4.70
CA ASP A 620 21.30 -3.45 5.33
C ASP A 620 21.47 -4.47 6.48
N ALA A 621 22.58 -4.40 7.20
CA ALA A 621 22.90 -5.32 8.29
C ALA A 621 21.97 -5.20 9.51
N LYS A 622 21.41 -4.01 9.78
CA LYS A 622 20.45 -3.76 10.87
C LYS A 622 19.02 -4.07 10.45
N ASN A 623 18.72 -3.94 9.16
CA ASN A 623 17.38 -4.02 8.59
C ASN A 623 17.24 -5.13 7.54
N PRO A 624 17.61 -6.40 7.85
CA PRO A 624 17.61 -7.49 6.89
C PRO A 624 16.20 -7.85 6.42
N MET A 625 16.06 -8.26 5.16
CA MET A 625 14.84 -8.91 4.67
C MET A 625 14.83 -10.37 5.13
N ILE A 626 14.04 -10.67 6.17
CA ILE A 626 13.89 -12.03 6.71
C ILE A 626 12.43 -12.45 6.59
N ARG A 627 12.20 -13.47 5.75
CA ARG A 627 10.91 -14.17 5.68
C ARG A 627 10.70 -14.95 6.97
N VAL A 628 9.48 -14.90 7.50
CA VAL A 628 9.06 -15.68 8.66
C VAL A 628 7.98 -16.66 8.21
N ASP A 629 8.25 -17.94 8.41
CA ASP A 629 7.27 -19.00 8.20
C ASP A 629 6.61 -19.34 9.55
N GLY A 630 5.29 -19.43 9.54
CA GLY A 630 4.47 -19.44 10.74
C GLY A 630 4.20 -18.03 11.26
N GLY A 631 3.73 -17.94 12.49
CA GLY A 631 3.49 -16.69 13.17
C GLY A 631 2.12 -16.05 12.92
N ALA A 632 1.23 -16.57 12.08
CA ALA A 632 -0.15 -16.08 12.07
C ALA A 632 -0.83 -16.33 13.42
N THR A 633 -1.84 -15.52 13.77
CA THR A 633 -2.66 -15.75 14.96
C THR A 633 -3.49 -17.02 14.81
N CYS A 634 -3.71 -17.74 15.92
CA CYS A 634 -4.48 -18.99 15.91
C CYS A 634 -5.21 -19.22 17.24
N ASN A 635 -6.36 -19.89 17.15
CA ASN A 635 -7.12 -20.39 18.30
C ASN A 635 -7.05 -21.93 18.40
N SER A 636 -6.76 -22.60 17.28
CA SER A 636 -6.62 -24.06 17.21
C SER A 636 -5.57 -24.49 16.20
N ASP A 637 -5.14 -25.74 16.24
CA ASP A 637 -4.20 -26.31 15.26
C ASP A 637 -4.75 -26.24 13.82
N ASP A 638 -6.07 -26.29 13.62
CA ASP A 638 -6.71 -26.23 12.30
C ASP A 638 -6.46 -24.88 11.59
N ASP A 639 -6.22 -23.81 12.36
CA ASP A 639 -5.82 -22.49 11.84
C ASP A 639 -4.41 -22.48 11.24
N CYS A 640 -3.61 -23.50 11.56
CA CYS A 640 -2.20 -23.64 11.17
C CYS A 640 -1.94 -24.89 10.32
N GLN A 641 -3.00 -25.58 9.88
CA GLN A 641 -2.89 -26.81 9.10
C GLN A 641 -3.44 -26.61 7.70
N SER A 642 -2.70 -27.05 6.70
CA SER A 642 -3.13 -27.08 5.31
C SER A 642 -4.32 -28.03 5.15
N MET A 643 -5.36 -27.58 4.47
CA MET A 643 -6.49 -28.43 4.07
C MET A 643 -6.08 -29.56 3.11
N SER A 644 -4.99 -29.40 2.37
CA SER A 644 -4.53 -30.37 1.36
C SER A 644 -3.55 -31.40 1.92
N SER A 645 -3.05 -31.20 3.14
CA SER A 645 -2.09 -32.11 3.75
C SER A 645 -2.80 -33.15 4.61
N SER A 646 -2.51 -34.43 4.36
CA SER A 646 -2.95 -35.54 5.20
C SER A 646 -2.24 -35.56 6.56
N MET A 647 -1.08 -34.90 6.68
CA MET A 647 -0.30 -34.76 7.89
C MET A 647 -0.34 -33.33 8.44
N PRO A 648 -0.22 -33.10 9.75
CA PRO A 648 -0.19 -31.74 10.31
C PRO A 648 0.97 -30.92 9.70
N SER A 649 0.65 -29.84 8.99
CA SER A 649 1.66 -28.93 8.43
C SER A 649 2.12 -27.85 9.42
N GLY A 650 1.36 -27.65 10.51
CA GLY A 650 1.68 -26.72 11.58
C GLY A 650 0.85 -27.00 12.83
N ARG A 651 1.16 -26.26 13.90
CA ARG A 651 0.48 -26.30 15.21
C ARG A 651 0.28 -24.90 15.76
N CYS A 652 -0.75 -24.71 16.55
CA CYS A 652 -1.00 -23.48 17.27
C CYS A 652 -0.28 -23.50 18.62
N VAL A 653 0.75 -22.66 18.77
CA VAL A 653 1.57 -22.59 19.97
C VAL A 653 1.49 -21.17 20.52
N LYS A 654 0.94 -21.02 21.74
CA LYS A 654 0.73 -19.70 22.39
C LYS A 654 0.03 -18.69 21.46
N ARG A 655 -1.07 -19.12 20.84
CA ARG A 655 -1.86 -18.34 19.87
C ARG A 655 -1.11 -17.92 18.59
N ARG A 656 0.04 -18.54 18.27
CA ARG A 656 0.80 -18.29 17.05
C ARG A 656 1.09 -19.59 16.31
N CYS A 657 0.96 -19.59 14.99
CA CYS A 657 1.26 -20.78 14.18
C CYS A 657 2.76 -21.12 14.19
N SER A 658 3.08 -22.40 14.34
CA SER A 658 4.43 -22.94 14.25
C SER A 658 4.45 -24.04 13.19
N CYS A 659 5.29 -23.87 12.17
CA CYS A 659 5.30 -24.77 11.01
C CYS A 659 6.15 -26.00 11.24
N VAL A 660 5.68 -27.12 10.70
CA VAL A 660 6.47 -28.34 10.57
C VAL A 660 7.45 -28.18 9.41
N THR A 661 8.63 -28.80 9.51
CA THR A 661 9.66 -28.80 8.47
C THR A 661 9.09 -29.12 7.08
N GLY A 662 9.45 -28.31 6.09
CA GLY A 662 8.96 -28.44 4.71
C GLY A 662 7.66 -27.70 4.42
N TYR A 663 7.02 -27.11 5.43
CA TYR A 663 5.90 -26.18 5.29
C TYR A 663 6.26 -24.77 5.74
N GLY A 664 5.56 -23.78 5.22
CA GLY A 664 5.73 -22.39 5.60
C GLY A 664 4.58 -21.47 5.20
N GLY A 665 4.88 -20.17 5.20
CA GLY A 665 3.90 -19.09 5.21
C GLY A 665 3.27 -18.83 6.56
N PRO A 666 2.46 -17.77 6.68
CA PRO A 666 1.88 -17.33 7.96
C PRO A 666 1.17 -18.43 8.73
N ARG A 667 0.38 -19.25 8.02
CA ARG A 667 -0.44 -20.34 8.57
C ARG A 667 0.10 -21.74 8.29
N CYS A 668 1.35 -21.87 7.83
CA CYS A 668 1.95 -23.17 7.52
C CYS A 668 1.20 -23.97 6.45
N THR A 669 0.50 -23.29 5.53
CA THR A 669 -0.29 -23.95 4.48
C THR A 669 0.38 -23.97 3.11
N LYS A 670 1.59 -23.42 3.01
CA LYS A 670 2.44 -23.50 1.81
C LYS A 670 3.47 -24.61 1.96
N PHE A 671 3.52 -25.54 1.02
CA PHE A 671 4.58 -26.53 0.97
C PHE A 671 5.84 -25.88 0.36
N LEU A 672 6.95 -25.91 1.09
CA LEU A 672 8.23 -25.32 0.67
C LEU A 672 9.19 -26.37 0.08
N GLY A 673 8.87 -27.66 0.23
CA GLY A 673 9.79 -28.76 -0.08
C GLY A 673 10.88 -28.92 0.97
N SER A 674 11.43 -30.13 1.08
CA SER A 674 12.62 -30.40 1.89
C SER A 674 13.86 -30.16 1.03
N LYS A 675 14.77 -29.27 1.45
CA LYS A 675 16.08 -29.08 0.81
C LYS A 675 17.08 -30.22 1.13
N SER A 676 16.76 -31.10 2.07
CA SER A 676 17.53 -32.32 2.38
C SER A 676 16.62 -33.32 3.08
N LEU A 677 16.28 -34.41 2.40
CA LEU A 677 15.60 -35.55 3.01
C LEU A 677 16.60 -36.32 3.87
N ASP A 678 16.78 -35.91 5.13
CA ASP A 678 17.45 -36.76 6.11
C ASP A 678 16.42 -37.72 6.72
N MET A 679 16.39 -38.95 6.19
CA MET A 679 15.48 -40.01 6.65
C MET A 679 15.92 -40.63 7.99
N SER A 680 17.03 -40.17 8.58
CA SER A 680 17.58 -40.69 9.83
C SER A 680 17.25 -39.83 11.06
N ASP A 681 16.67 -38.65 10.86
CA ASP A 681 16.20 -37.80 11.96
C ASP A 681 14.85 -38.31 12.52
N GLY A 682 14.71 -38.35 13.84
CA GLY A 682 13.50 -38.78 14.54
C GLY A 682 12.28 -37.87 14.33
N THR A 683 12.45 -36.78 13.56
CA THR A 683 11.40 -35.84 13.15
C THR A 683 10.93 -36.07 11.70
N TYR A 684 11.51 -37.03 10.97
CA TYR A 684 11.10 -37.41 9.62
C TYR A 684 9.93 -38.41 9.64
N PHE A 685 8.76 -37.99 9.15
CA PHE A 685 7.55 -38.81 9.09
C PHE A 685 6.98 -38.92 7.67
N GLY A 686 7.85 -39.06 6.66
CA GLY A 686 7.41 -39.53 5.34
C GLY A 686 6.89 -40.98 5.39
N PRO A 687 6.11 -41.46 4.41
CA PRO A 687 5.69 -42.85 4.37
C PRO A 687 6.94 -43.74 4.43
N THR A 688 7.07 -44.53 5.50
CA THR A 688 8.15 -45.49 5.62
C THR A 688 8.13 -46.38 4.37
N ILE A 689 9.30 -46.65 3.78
CA ILE A 689 9.45 -47.44 2.55
C ILE A 689 8.70 -48.79 2.64
N LEU A 690 8.33 -49.24 3.85
CA LEU A 690 7.41 -50.33 4.11
C LEU A 690 6.11 -50.27 3.31
N TYR A 691 5.39 -49.14 3.26
CA TYR A 691 4.05 -49.11 2.63
C TYR A 691 4.12 -49.24 1.10
N PRO A 692 4.98 -48.48 0.38
CA PRO A 692 5.21 -48.70 -1.05
C PRO A 692 5.79 -50.09 -1.34
N ALA A 693 6.69 -50.62 -0.49
CA ALA A 693 7.27 -51.94 -0.67
C ALA A 693 6.24 -53.07 -0.47
N ILE A 694 5.32 -52.95 0.48
CA ILE A 694 4.22 -53.91 0.70
C ILE A 694 3.26 -53.87 -0.49
N VAL A 695 2.88 -52.69 -0.97
CA VAL A 695 1.99 -52.55 -2.13
C VAL A 695 2.65 -53.09 -3.40
N ALA A 696 3.94 -52.78 -3.63
CA ALA A 696 4.71 -53.33 -4.74
C ALA A 696 4.83 -54.86 -4.64
N SER A 697 5.11 -55.40 -3.44
CA SER A 697 5.21 -56.84 -3.20
C SER A 697 3.87 -57.54 -3.40
N ALA A 698 2.77 -56.96 -2.93
CA ALA A 698 1.42 -57.48 -3.15
C ALA A 698 1.04 -57.46 -4.64
N THR A 699 1.43 -56.42 -5.37
CA THR A 699 1.20 -56.29 -6.81
C THR A 699 2.00 -57.34 -7.59
N VAL A 700 3.28 -57.51 -7.25
CA VAL A 700 4.14 -58.56 -7.84
C VAL A 700 3.59 -59.95 -7.52
N ALA A 701 3.15 -60.21 -6.29
CA ALA A 701 2.55 -61.48 -5.90
C ALA A 701 1.25 -61.76 -6.68
N LEU A 702 0.40 -60.74 -6.89
CA LEU A 702 -0.81 -60.84 -7.72
C LEU A 702 -0.49 -61.14 -9.19
N ILE A 703 0.54 -60.50 -9.75
CA ILE A 703 1.03 -60.76 -11.12
C ILE A 703 1.54 -62.20 -11.23
N VAL A 704 2.35 -62.66 -10.27
CA VAL A 704 2.86 -64.04 -10.24
C VAL A 704 1.72 -65.04 -10.12
N LEU A 705 0.78 -64.81 -9.21
CA LEU A 705 -0.39 -65.67 -9.01
C LEU A 705 -1.27 -65.75 -10.26
N THR A 706 -1.52 -64.62 -10.93
CA THR A 706 -2.28 -64.59 -12.18
C THR A 706 -1.53 -65.26 -13.33
N CYS A 707 -0.21 -65.11 -13.41
CA CYS A 707 0.62 -65.84 -14.37
C CYS A 707 0.61 -67.35 -14.12
N VAL A 708 0.77 -67.79 -12.87
CA VAL A 708 0.70 -69.21 -12.48
C VAL A 708 -0.68 -69.79 -12.76
N TRP A 709 -1.75 -69.04 -12.44
CA TRP A 709 -3.12 -69.45 -12.74
C TRP A 709 -3.37 -69.57 -14.25
N ARG A 710 -2.88 -68.62 -15.06
CA ARG A 710 -2.93 -68.69 -16.52
C ARG A 710 -2.09 -69.84 -17.08
N MET A 711 -0.93 -70.15 -16.50
CA MET A 711 -0.13 -71.32 -16.90
C MET A 711 -0.82 -72.64 -16.56
N ARG A 712 -1.48 -72.73 -15.39
CA ARG A 712 -2.29 -73.91 -15.02
C ARG A 712 -3.52 -74.09 -15.91
N GLN A 713 -4.19 -72.99 -16.27
CA GLN A 713 -5.28 -72.99 -17.26
C GLN A 713 -4.80 -73.48 -18.62
N ARG A 714 -3.62 -73.02 -19.09
CA ARG A 714 -3.00 -73.48 -20.34
C ARG A 714 -2.53 -74.94 -20.29
N GLY A 715 -2.01 -75.40 -19.15
CA GLY A 715 -1.67 -76.82 -18.93
C GLY A 715 -2.90 -77.73 -18.92
N SER A 716 -4.02 -77.25 -18.34
CA SER A 716 -5.30 -77.97 -18.35
C SER A 716 -5.93 -78.01 -19.75
N ALA A 717 -5.80 -76.92 -20.53
CA ALA A 717 -6.24 -76.89 -21.93
C ALA A 717 -5.37 -77.79 -22.84
N ALA A 718 -4.05 -77.88 -22.59
CA ALA A 718 -3.15 -78.78 -23.31
C ALA A 718 -3.39 -80.27 -22.98
N ALA A 719 -3.83 -80.58 -21.76
CA ALA A 719 -4.21 -81.95 -21.37
C ALA A 719 -5.55 -82.41 -22.00
N ILE A 720 -6.45 -81.47 -22.34
CA ILE A 720 -7.71 -81.77 -23.03
C ILE A 720 -7.48 -81.95 -24.53
N ALA A 721 -6.55 -81.19 -25.13
CA ALA A 721 -6.24 -81.25 -26.56
C ALA A 721 -5.50 -82.53 -27.02
N SER A 722 -4.95 -83.34 -26.09
CA SER A 722 -4.24 -84.59 -26.43
C SER A 722 -5.16 -85.83 -26.53
N SER A 723 -6.48 -85.67 -26.36
CA SER A 723 -7.44 -86.78 -26.27
C SER A 723 -8.31 -87.00 -27.53
N ILE A 724 -7.99 -86.37 -28.67
CA ILE A 724 -8.77 -86.52 -29.92
C ILE A 724 -7.96 -87.31 -30.98
N PRO A 725 -8.42 -88.49 -31.46
CA PRO A 725 -7.66 -89.33 -32.38
C PRO A 725 -7.79 -88.91 -33.87
N LYS A 726 -6.73 -89.24 -34.61
CA LYS A 726 -6.42 -88.97 -36.03
C LYS A 726 -7.43 -89.56 -37.04
N SER A 727 -7.55 -88.91 -38.20
CA SER A 727 -7.62 -89.63 -39.49
C SER A 727 -6.90 -88.84 -40.59
N LYS A 728 -6.38 -89.58 -41.57
CA LYS A 728 -5.34 -89.22 -42.56
C LYS A 728 -5.87 -89.64 -43.93
N VAL A 729 -5.98 -88.72 -44.89
CA VAL A 729 -6.13 -88.96 -46.36
C VAL A 729 -5.69 -87.65 -47.03
N GLU A 730 -4.51 -87.50 -47.65
CA GLU A 730 -4.00 -87.96 -48.97
C GLU A 730 -4.69 -87.37 -50.22
N GLY A 731 -3.85 -86.78 -51.09
CA GLY A 731 -4.12 -86.31 -52.46
C GLY A 731 -4.60 -84.86 -52.57
N GLU A 732 -4.26 -84.05 -53.58
CA GLU A 732 -3.19 -83.94 -54.58
C GLU A 732 -3.56 -82.68 -55.42
N VAL A 733 -2.57 -82.01 -56.01
CA VAL A 733 -2.66 -81.23 -57.27
C VAL A 733 -3.28 -79.81 -57.25
N GLU A 734 -2.38 -78.83 -57.46
CA GLU A 734 -2.37 -77.70 -58.45
C GLU A 734 -3.64 -76.86 -58.67
N ALA A 735 -3.60 -75.60 -59.08
CA ALA A 735 -2.64 -74.52 -59.27
C ALA A 735 -3.50 -73.33 -59.78
N VAL A 736 -2.84 -72.29 -60.29
CA VAL A 736 -3.39 -71.16 -61.07
C VAL A 736 -3.81 -69.98 -60.17
N ALA A 737 -2.89 -69.05 -59.88
CA ALA A 737 -2.35 -67.96 -60.73
C ALA A 737 -3.31 -66.76 -60.78
N GLU A 738 -2.89 -65.64 -60.17
CA GLU A 738 -2.40 -64.40 -60.84
C GLU A 738 -3.57 -63.53 -61.33
N ILE A 739 -3.60 -62.23 -61.00
CA ILE A 739 -2.99 -61.12 -61.75
C ILE A 739 -3.07 -59.90 -60.79
N ALA A 740 -1.99 -59.25 -60.33
CA ALA A 740 -1.00 -58.40 -61.02
C ALA A 740 -1.66 -57.18 -61.72
N VAL A 741 -1.16 -55.95 -61.84
CA VAL A 741 0.08 -55.26 -61.48
C VAL A 741 -0.14 -53.78 -61.92
N ASP A 742 0.49 -52.86 -61.19
CA ASP A 742 1.02 -51.54 -61.58
C ASP A 742 0.19 -50.46 -62.30
N THR A 743 0.29 -49.23 -61.75
CA THR A 743 1.32 -48.28 -62.25
C THR A 743 1.66 -47.15 -61.26
N ALA A 744 2.95 -47.13 -60.90
CA ALA A 744 3.88 -46.00 -60.74
C ALA A 744 3.43 -44.66 -61.38
N THR A 745 3.82 -43.45 -60.98
CA THR A 745 4.86 -42.88 -60.09
C THR A 745 4.61 -41.37 -60.03
N GLY A 746 4.90 -40.70 -58.90
CA GLY A 746 4.95 -39.23 -58.83
C GLY A 746 5.37 -38.76 -57.43
N GLN A 747 6.55 -38.16 -57.33
CA GLN A 747 7.31 -37.91 -56.10
C GLN A 747 6.81 -36.73 -55.23
N SER A 748 7.16 -36.87 -53.94
CA SER A 748 7.67 -35.89 -52.96
C SER A 748 6.80 -34.77 -52.34
N ARG A 749 6.39 -35.09 -51.10
CA ARG A 749 6.66 -34.41 -49.81
C ARG A 749 5.85 -33.17 -49.36
N ARG A 750 5.12 -33.47 -48.26
CA ARG A 750 4.97 -32.79 -46.95
C ARG A 750 4.16 -31.49 -46.89
N TYR A 751 3.11 -31.49 -46.04
CA TYR A 751 2.99 -30.68 -44.81
C TYR A 751 1.98 -31.33 -43.83
N TYR A 752 2.23 -31.20 -42.52
CA TYR A 752 1.48 -31.81 -41.41
C TYR A 752 0.21 -31.00 -41.03
N ALA A 753 -0.79 -31.74 -40.55
CA ALA A 753 -2.12 -31.29 -40.13
C ALA A 753 -2.17 -30.74 -38.70
N PRO A 754 -3.32 -30.16 -38.31
CA PRO A 754 -3.99 -30.67 -37.11
C PRO A 754 -5.50 -30.88 -37.28
N ALA A 755 -6.01 -31.74 -36.38
CA ALA A 755 -7.27 -31.63 -35.64
C ALA A 755 -8.31 -32.75 -35.82
N ASN A 756 -9.15 -32.82 -34.77
CA ASN A 756 -10.57 -33.23 -34.73
C ASN A 756 -10.85 -34.69 -34.35
N THR A 757 -11.89 -35.03 -33.57
CA THR A 757 -13.12 -34.34 -33.11
C THR A 757 -13.68 -35.23 -31.98
N SER A 758 -14.41 -34.75 -30.97
CA SER A 758 -15.73 -34.12 -31.05
C SER A 758 -16.06 -33.42 -29.73
#